data_AF-A0A9E2ICL3-F1
#
_entry.id   AF-A0A9E2ICL3-F1
#
_cell.length_a   1.000
_cell.length_b   1.000
_cell.length_c   1.000
_cell.angle_alpha   90.00
_cell.angle_beta   90.00
_cell.angle_gamma   90.00
#
_symmetry.space_group_name_H-M   'P 1'
#
loop_
_entity.id
_entity.type
_entity.pdbx_description
1 polymer ?
#
loop_
_entity_poly.entity_id
_entity_poly.type
_entity_poly.pdbx_seq_one_letter_code
_entity_poly.pdbx_strand_id
1 'polypeptide(L)'
;MDRNIAEKKLNDIFGLHAFYDEQWQVIEKILQGKRCLLIHRTGFGKSLCYQFPATQFEGMTVIFSPLIALMRDQVSYLRSINIPSACINCEQTHEENEDILKQAAENKIKILYIAPERQENITWIEAVRQFKLSMIVIDEAHCISVWGHDFRPAFKRIIDLVKLMPKHLPILAVTATATERVALDIRTQLGSDKIFYLRGSLLRDNFYIKVIKVDSEEDKFGFILNQIQHLPGTGFIYTGTRVDTERYSSFLKRNGINAIAYNAGLAGDLRKEIEEGLKKNVYKCVVSTNALGMGIDKKDIRFIIHTQFPQTPIHYYQEIGRAGRDGEDTFIYTLYRAEDKSLPEHFINTARPNAKKYEKVISILKQSPEPLGERALIKKCNLKQNSFRVIKADLIEQGIINEVTYGKSKKYEYQFNAPALNLTRFEDLRKHRFKELEKMIEFLECDSCRMKYLRDYLDDKADSKCNKCDNCLGGSTIWRNSPELDILIKEFLEGEYPSLHNANKEYCLINGVAASYYGSSNVGALIHKCKYENKGYFPDSLLEKVLSAYRACFQNIKFDLAIFVPPTESKDLVRNFAERVAKALDIPISYNLQKKRDTKPQKVFQNSWNKKDNVDGAFEFKNPEELEGRNILLIDDIYDSGATIKEIAKTLVRYKINLLASLVIAKTVGSVGDSDNVLSPDNLLKHTAETTDKKQGNDNKELNYIEKQREKHPNAYKPWSDVDDKRLVELHKAGMSVAQLSEFFNRNKGAIRSRLKKLS
;
A
#
# COMPACT_ATOMS: atom_id res chain seq x y z
N MET A 1 -24.95 -10.15 -35.56
CA MET A 1 -23.63 -10.67 -35.97
C MET A 1 -23.59 -12.13 -35.60
N ASP A 2 -23.23 -13.02 -36.53
CA ASP A 2 -23.09 -14.46 -36.27
C ASP A 2 -21.73 -14.79 -35.61
N ARG A 3 -21.63 -15.93 -34.91
CA ARG A 3 -20.41 -16.37 -34.18
C ARG A 3 -19.22 -16.50 -35.11
N ASN A 4 -19.39 -17.11 -36.28
CA ASN A 4 -18.29 -17.34 -37.23
C ASN A 4 -17.67 -16.02 -37.72
N ILE A 5 -18.51 -15.01 -37.94
CA ILE A 5 -18.05 -13.66 -38.34
C ILE A 5 -17.33 -13.00 -37.17
N ALA A 6 -17.85 -13.17 -35.96
CA ALA A 6 -17.24 -12.61 -34.76
C ALA A 6 -15.87 -13.25 -34.46
N GLU A 7 -15.71 -14.56 -34.65
CA GLU A 7 -14.45 -15.28 -34.43
C GLU A 7 -13.36 -14.92 -35.46
N LYS A 8 -13.74 -14.63 -36.72
CA LYS A 8 -12.80 -14.05 -37.69
C LYS A 8 -12.26 -12.70 -37.21
N LYS A 9 -13.15 -11.80 -36.81
CA LYS A 9 -12.77 -10.48 -36.25
C LYS A 9 -11.98 -10.61 -34.94
N LEU A 10 -12.30 -11.61 -34.12
CA LEU A 10 -11.58 -11.90 -32.89
C LEU A 10 -10.12 -12.25 -33.21
N ASN A 11 -9.90 -13.06 -34.25
CA ASN A 11 -8.55 -13.41 -34.71
C ASN A 11 -7.82 -12.17 -35.24
N ASP A 12 -8.47 -11.38 -36.10
CA ASP A 12 -7.88 -10.19 -36.71
C ASP A 12 -7.46 -9.14 -35.68
N ILE A 13 -8.27 -8.95 -34.63
CA ILE A 13 -8.06 -7.88 -33.63
C ILE A 13 -7.22 -8.35 -32.44
N PHE A 14 -7.51 -9.54 -31.91
CA PHE A 14 -6.93 -10.02 -30.64
C PHE A 14 -6.01 -11.23 -30.83
N GLY A 15 -5.89 -11.78 -32.03
CA GLY A 15 -5.08 -12.98 -32.31
C GLY A 15 -5.64 -14.26 -31.68
N LEU A 16 -6.93 -14.28 -31.30
CA LEU A 16 -7.58 -15.44 -30.67
C LEU A 16 -8.45 -16.18 -31.69
N HIS A 17 -8.44 -17.51 -31.66
CA HIS A 17 -9.13 -18.33 -32.68
C HIS A 17 -10.63 -18.49 -32.46
N ALA A 18 -11.07 -18.59 -31.20
CA ALA A 18 -12.47 -18.86 -30.87
C ALA A 18 -12.85 -18.27 -29.51
N PHE A 19 -14.14 -18.02 -29.31
CA PHE A 19 -14.68 -17.72 -27.99
C PHE A 19 -14.97 -19.01 -27.23
N TYR A 20 -14.90 -18.95 -25.90
CA TYR A 20 -15.61 -19.95 -25.09
C TYR A 20 -17.13 -19.79 -25.27
N ASP A 21 -17.88 -20.88 -25.15
CA ASP A 21 -19.33 -20.85 -25.40
C ASP A 21 -20.06 -19.84 -24.50
N GLU A 22 -19.72 -19.80 -23.21
CA GLU A 22 -20.29 -18.83 -22.27
C GLU A 22 -19.85 -17.38 -22.56
N GLN A 23 -18.65 -17.16 -23.11
CA GLN A 23 -18.22 -15.82 -23.56
C GLN A 23 -19.10 -15.36 -24.73
N TRP A 24 -19.32 -16.25 -25.72
CA TRP A 24 -20.16 -15.95 -26.87
C TRP A 24 -21.61 -15.66 -26.46
N GLN A 25 -22.17 -16.45 -25.55
CA GLN A 25 -23.52 -16.21 -25.02
C GLN A 25 -23.67 -14.79 -24.46
N VAL A 26 -22.69 -14.30 -23.69
CA VAL A 26 -22.73 -12.93 -23.16
C VAL A 26 -22.54 -11.90 -24.28
N ILE A 27 -21.53 -12.08 -25.13
CA ILE A 27 -21.20 -11.18 -26.25
C ILE A 27 -22.41 -11.00 -27.17
N GLU A 28 -23.08 -12.09 -27.53
CA GLU A 28 -24.26 -12.07 -28.39
C GLU A 28 -25.38 -11.20 -27.78
N LYS A 29 -25.66 -11.35 -26.48
CA LYS A 29 -26.69 -10.55 -25.80
C LYS A 29 -26.30 -9.07 -25.71
N ILE A 30 -25.03 -8.77 -25.48
CA ILE A 30 -24.52 -7.39 -25.48
C ILE A 30 -24.68 -6.75 -26.86
N LEU A 31 -24.32 -7.46 -27.94
CA LEU A 31 -24.49 -6.99 -29.32
C LEU A 31 -25.96 -6.79 -29.70
N GLN A 32 -26.89 -7.45 -29.02
CA GLN A 32 -28.35 -7.24 -29.14
C GLN A 32 -28.87 -6.05 -28.31
N GLY A 33 -28.01 -5.27 -27.66
CA GLY A 33 -28.42 -4.14 -26.82
C GLY A 33 -28.97 -4.53 -25.44
N LYS A 34 -28.73 -5.78 -25.00
CA LYS A 34 -29.23 -6.24 -23.69
C LYS A 34 -28.27 -5.87 -22.56
N ARG A 35 -28.82 -5.83 -21.35
CA ARG A 35 -28.05 -5.72 -20.11
C ARG A 35 -27.70 -7.12 -19.61
N CYS A 36 -26.49 -7.31 -19.11
CA CYS A 36 -25.98 -8.61 -18.69
C CYS A 36 -25.26 -8.55 -17.34
N LEU A 37 -25.39 -9.62 -16.56
CA LEU A 37 -24.55 -9.91 -15.40
C LEU A 37 -23.81 -11.22 -15.66
N LEU A 38 -22.47 -11.15 -15.66
CA LEU A 38 -21.58 -12.29 -15.81
C LEU A 38 -20.81 -12.53 -14.50
N ILE A 39 -21.04 -13.69 -13.88
CA ILE A 39 -20.28 -14.17 -12.73
C ILE A 39 -19.44 -15.37 -13.18
N HIS A 40 -18.11 -15.24 -13.14
CA HIS A 40 -17.21 -16.31 -13.56
C HIS A 40 -15.83 -16.19 -12.91
N ARG A 41 -15.13 -17.33 -12.71
CA ARG A 41 -13.75 -17.41 -12.20
C ARG A 41 -12.79 -16.39 -12.83
N THR A 42 -11.77 -15.99 -12.07
CA THR A 42 -10.64 -15.21 -12.62
C THR A 42 -9.94 -16.00 -13.72
N GLY A 43 -9.36 -15.29 -14.70
CA GLY A 43 -8.72 -15.94 -15.86
C GLY A 43 -9.68 -16.48 -16.94
N PHE A 44 -11.01 -16.48 -16.74
CA PHE A 44 -11.98 -16.86 -17.78
C PHE A 44 -11.97 -15.96 -19.03
N GLY A 45 -11.31 -14.79 -18.97
CA GLY A 45 -11.35 -13.81 -20.04
C GLY A 45 -12.60 -12.93 -20.01
N LYS A 46 -13.11 -12.59 -18.80
CA LYS A 46 -14.23 -11.65 -18.62
C LYS A 46 -14.01 -10.32 -19.37
N SER A 47 -12.76 -9.89 -19.49
CA SER A 47 -12.41 -8.67 -20.23
C SER A 47 -12.74 -8.75 -21.72
N LEU A 48 -12.59 -9.93 -22.33
CA LEU A 48 -12.92 -10.13 -23.73
C LEU A 48 -14.43 -9.93 -23.99
N CYS A 49 -15.28 -10.29 -23.02
CA CYS A 49 -16.73 -10.12 -23.11
C CYS A 49 -17.19 -8.66 -23.26
N TYR A 50 -16.34 -7.68 -22.91
CA TYR A 50 -16.61 -6.27 -23.18
C TYR A 50 -15.64 -5.62 -24.17
N GLN A 51 -14.39 -6.06 -24.25
CA GLN A 51 -13.43 -5.49 -25.20
C GLN A 51 -13.81 -5.83 -26.64
N PHE A 52 -14.25 -7.06 -26.90
CA PHE A 52 -14.68 -7.43 -28.24
C PHE A 52 -15.93 -6.63 -28.68
N PRO A 53 -17.06 -6.60 -27.94
CA PRO A 53 -18.20 -5.78 -28.33
C PRO A 53 -17.88 -4.29 -28.48
N ALA A 54 -17.01 -3.74 -27.63
CA ALA A 54 -16.59 -2.35 -27.72
C ALA A 54 -16.03 -2.02 -29.11
N THR A 55 -15.22 -2.90 -29.70
CA THR A 55 -14.68 -2.72 -31.07
C THR A 55 -15.72 -2.80 -32.18
N GLN A 56 -16.89 -3.41 -31.91
CA GLN A 56 -17.95 -3.59 -32.90
C GLN A 56 -18.97 -2.46 -32.90
N PHE A 57 -19.14 -1.75 -31.79
CA PHE A 57 -20.01 -0.57 -31.74
C PHE A 57 -19.34 0.63 -32.42
N GLU A 58 -20.08 1.69 -32.75
CA GLU A 58 -19.49 2.93 -33.30
C GLU A 58 -19.00 3.86 -32.18
N GLY A 59 -19.79 4.03 -31.13
CA GLY A 59 -19.47 4.91 -29.98
C GLY A 59 -18.45 4.35 -28.99
N MET A 60 -18.18 5.11 -27.94
CA MET A 60 -17.22 4.81 -26.88
C MET A 60 -17.81 3.87 -25.81
N THR A 61 -17.01 2.90 -25.36
CA THR A 61 -17.30 2.08 -24.19
C THR A 61 -16.63 2.67 -22.95
N VAL A 62 -17.39 2.86 -21.87
CA VAL A 62 -16.86 3.29 -20.56
C VAL A 62 -16.84 2.11 -19.60
N ILE A 63 -15.68 1.86 -18.99
CA ILE A 63 -15.44 0.74 -18.07
C ILE A 63 -15.12 1.31 -16.69
N PHE A 64 -16.01 1.08 -15.74
CA PHE A 64 -15.77 1.38 -14.33
C PHE A 64 -15.03 0.21 -13.68
N SER A 65 -13.82 0.46 -13.18
CA SER A 65 -13.03 -0.56 -12.48
C SER A 65 -12.36 0.05 -11.24
N PRO A 66 -12.36 -0.63 -10.08
CA PRO A 66 -11.73 -0.11 -8.87
C PRO A 66 -10.19 -0.27 -8.88
N LEU A 67 -9.64 -0.94 -9.90
CA LEU A 67 -8.28 -1.47 -9.91
C LEU A 67 -7.37 -0.67 -10.82
N ILE A 68 -6.73 0.37 -10.29
CA ILE A 68 -5.89 1.30 -11.07
C ILE A 68 -4.75 0.59 -11.82
N ALA A 69 -4.07 -0.36 -11.18
CA ALA A 69 -3.00 -1.13 -11.83
C ALA A 69 -3.55 -1.95 -13.01
N LEU A 70 -4.72 -2.57 -12.86
CA LEU A 70 -5.36 -3.33 -13.94
C LEU A 70 -5.76 -2.41 -15.09
N MET A 71 -6.31 -1.22 -14.78
CA MET A 71 -6.65 -0.23 -15.80
C MET A 71 -5.44 0.15 -16.66
N ARG A 72 -4.28 0.37 -16.05
CA ARG A 72 -3.02 0.69 -16.76
C ARG A 72 -2.59 -0.44 -17.68
N ASP A 73 -2.64 -1.68 -17.19
CA ASP A 73 -2.26 -2.87 -17.95
C ASP A 73 -3.19 -3.09 -19.14
N GLN A 74 -4.50 -2.98 -18.92
CA GLN A 74 -5.50 -3.15 -19.99
C GLN A 74 -5.39 -2.06 -21.06
N VAL A 75 -5.19 -0.79 -20.68
CA VAL A 75 -4.97 0.30 -21.65
C VAL A 75 -3.68 0.11 -22.44
N SER A 76 -2.60 -0.34 -21.78
CA SER A 76 -1.33 -0.60 -22.45
C SER A 76 -1.46 -1.71 -23.50
N TYR A 77 -2.14 -2.81 -23.14
CA TYR A 77 -2.44 -3.90 -24.06
C TYR A 77 -3.33 -3.47 -25.24
N LEU A 78 -4.43 -2.75 -24.96
CA LEU A 78 -5.33 -2.28 -26.02
C LEU A 78 -4.61 -1.33 -26.99
N ARG A 79 -3.75 -0.44 -26.50
CA ARG A 79 -2.92 0.43 -27.35
C ARG A 79 -1.92 -0.36 -28.18
N SER A 80 -1.33 -1.43 -27.65
CA SER A 80 -0.37 -2.26 -28.41
C SER A 80 -1.01 -2.97 -29.60
N ILE A 81 -2.34 -3.20 -29.56
CA ILE A 81 -3.12 -3.73 -30.67
C ILE A 81 -3.91 -2.64 -31.42
N ASN A 82 -3.47 -1.38 -31.33
CA ASN A 82 -4.04 -0.21 -32.02
C ASN A 82 -5.50 0.12 -31.69
N ILE A 83 -6.00 -0.27 -30.52
CA ILE A 83 -7.32 0.16 -30.03
C ILE A 83 -7.16 1.45 -29.20
N PRO A 84 -7.76 2.59 -29.64
CA PRO A 84 -7.66 3.85 -28.92
C PRO A 84 -8.28 3.73 -27.53
N SER A 85 -7.45 3.80 -26.50
CA SER A 85 -7.89 3.60 -25.12
C SER A 85 -7.16 4.53 -24.16
N ALA A 86 -7.83 4.86 -23.06
CA ALA A 86 -7.29 5.69 -22.00
C ALA A 86 -7.85 5.27 -20.64
N CYS A 87 -7.23 5.73 -19.56
CA CYS A 87 -7.77 5.57 -18.22
C CYS A 87 -7.78 6.90 -17.46
N ILE A 88 -8.72 7.06 -16.53
CA ILE A 88 -8.84 8.21 -15.62
C ILE A 88 -8.81 7.69 -14.19
N ASN A 89 -7.80 8.06 -13.41
CA ASN A 89 -7.59 7.60 -12.03
C ASN A 89 -6.85 8.65 -11.17
N CYS A 90 -6.60 8.33 -9.89
CA CYS A 90 -5.97 9.26 -8.93
C CYS A 90 -4.45 9.44 -9.07
N GLU A 91 -3.77 8.59 -9.83
CA GLU A 91 -2.32 8.67 -10.05
C GLU A 91 -1.95 9.65 -11.16
N GLN A 92 -2.93 10.06 -11.98
CA GLN A 92 -2.76 11.06 -13.03
C GLN A 92 -2.98 12.47 -12.50
N THR A 93 -2.24 13.41 -13.08
CA THR A 93 -2.38 14.84 -12.84
C THR A 93 -3.74 15.36 -13.32
N HIS A 94 -4.12 16.56 -12.88
CA HIS A 94 -5.38 17.17 -13.30
C HIS A 94 -5.40 17.43 -14.82
N GLU A 95 -4.32 17.99 -15.36
CA GLU A 95 -4.16 18.31 -16.79
C GLU A 95 -4.26 17.06 -17.67
N GLU A 96 -3.62 15.95 -17.27
CA GLU A 96 -3.72 14.67 -18.00
C GLU A 96 -5.17 14.15 -18.06
N ASN A 97 -5.92 14.25 -16.96
CA ASN A 97 -7.31 13.82 -16.93
C ASN A 97 -8.20 14.72 -17.80
N GLU A 98 -7.98 16.04 -17.79
CA GLU A 98 -8.72 16.98 -18.65
C GLU A 98 -8.48 16.73 -20.14
N ASP A 99 -7.23 16.47 -20.53
CA ASP A 99 -6.88 16.13 -21.91
C ASP A 99 -7.57 14.84 -22.37
N ILE A 100 -7.59 13.80 -21.52
CA ILE A 100 -8.31 12.55 -21.80
C ILE A 100 -9.81 12.80 -21.98
N LEU A 101 -10.43 13.64 -21.15
CA LEU A 101 -11.85 13.99 -21.29
C LEU A 101 -12.14 14.74 -22.59
N LYS A 102 -11.26 15.66 -22.98
CA LYS A 102 -11.35 16.36 -24.27
C LYS A 102 -11.25 15.38 -25.44
N GLN A 103 -10.26 14.49 -25.44
CA GLN A 103 -10.12 13.46 -26.46
C GLN A 103 -11.35 12.52 -26.53
N ALA A 104 -11.95 12.19 -25.37
CA ALA A 104 -13.17 11.39 -25.30
C ALA A 104 -14.37 12.12 -25.93
N ALA A 105 -14.53 13.42 -25.66
CA ALA A 105 -15.58 14.25 -26.25
C ALA A 105 -15.40 14.41 -27.78
N GLU A 106 -14.15 14.45 -28.25
CA GLU A 106 -13.80 14.47 -29.67
C GLU A 106 -13.91 13.09 -30.37
N ASN A 107 -14.41 12.05 -29.68
CA ASN A 107 -14.52 10.66 -30.18
C ASN A 107 -13.18 10.01 -30.58
N LYS A 108 -12.07 10.46 -30.01
CA LYS A 108 -10.72 9.88 -30.24
C LYS A 108 -10.44 8.65 -29.39
N ILE A 109 -11.28 8.38 -28.38
CA ILE A 109 -11.12 7.26 -27.45
C ILE A 109 -12.24 6.25 -27.68
N LYS A 110 -11.86 4.99 -27.90
CA LYS A 110 -12.79 3.90 -28.11
C LYS A 110 -13.21 3.22 -26.81
N ILE A 111 -12.23 3.02 -25.92
CA ILE A 111 -12.42 2.38 -24.62
C ILE A 111 -11.83 3.28 -23.54
N LEU A 112 -12.67 3.73 -22.60
CA LEU A 112 -12.28 4.58 -21.49
C LEU A 112 -12.45 3.82 -20.16
N TYR A 113 -11.33 3.51 -19.50
CA TYR A 113 -11.35 3.01 -18.13
C TYR A 113 -11.44 4.17 -17.13
N ILE A 114 -12.26 4.06 -16.10
CA ILE A 114 -12.40 5.10 -15.09
C ILE A 114 -12.53 4.53 -13.68
N ALA A 115 -11.78 5.12 -12.74
CA ALA A 115 -11.94 4.84 -11.33
C ALA A 115 -13.27 5.44 -10.82
N PRO A 116 -14.15 4.67 -10.16
CA PRO A 116 -15.46 5.12 -9.71
C PRO A 116 -15.45 6.42 -8.88
N GLU A 117 -14.40 6.63 -8.10
CA GLU A 117 -14.20 7.80 -7.24
C GLU A 117 -14.06 9.10 -8.05
N ARG A 118 -13.66 9.03 -9.33
CA ARG A 118 -13.50 10.20 -10.21
C ARG A 118 -14.83 10.77 -10.72
N GLN A 119 -15.96 10.08 -10.50
CA GLN A 119 -17.29 10.57 -10.88
C GLN A 119 -17.76 11.79 -10.10
N GLU A 120 -17.12 12.12 -8.97
CA GLU A 120 -17.45 13.30 -8.17
C GLU A 120 -17.03 14.61 -8.83
N ASN A 121 -16.19 14.55 -9.88
CA ASN A 121 -15.72 15.75 -10.55
C ASN A 121 -16.82 16.34 -11.45
N ILE A 122 -17.15 17.62 -11.26
CA ILE A 122 -18.08 18.38 -12.09
C ILE A 122 -17.66 18.28 -13.57
N THR A 123 -16.36 18.34 -13.85
CA THR A 123 -15.80 18.20 -15.21
C THR A 123 -16.17 16.87 -15.86
N TRP A 124 -16.25 15.77 -15.09
CA TRP A 124 -16.68 14.46 -15.61
C TRP A 124 -18.15 14.48 -16.02
N ILE A 125 -19.02 15.01 -15.15
CA ILE A 125 -20.47 15.05 -15.39
C ILE A 125 -20.79 15.86 -16.65
N GLU A 126 -20.11 16.98 -16.84
CA GLU A 126 -20.25 17.82 -18.04
C GLU A 126 -19.72 17.11 -19.30
N ALA A 127 -18.53 16.49 -19.22
CA ALA A 127 -17.93 15.78 -20.35
C ALA A 127 -18.77 14.56 -20.78
N VAL A 128 -19.30 13.77 -19.83
CA VAL A 128 -20.09 12.57 -20.13
C VAL A 128 -21.32 12.85 -20.97
N ARG A 129 -21.94 14.03 -20.81
CA ARG A 129 -23.10 14.43 -21.63
C ARG A 129 -22.76 14.61 -23.11
N GLN A 130 -21.50 14.84 -23.44
CA GLN A 130 -21.01 15.01 -24.81
C GLN A 130 -20.53 13.68 -25.42
N PHE A 131 -20.35 12.64 -24.62
CA PHE A 131 -19.83 11.36 -25.08
C PHE A 131 -20.88 10.61 -25.90
N LYS A 132 -20.46 10.08 -27.05
CA LYS A 132 -21.23 9.10 -27.81
C LYS A 132 -21.07 7.72 -27.18
N LEU A 133 -21.78 7.46 -26.09
CA LEU A 133 -21.70 6.19 -25.36
C LEU A 133 -22.35 5.05 -26.15
N SER A 134 -21.64 3.93 -26.29
CA SER A 134 -22.15 2.71 -26.93
C SER A 134 -22.33 1.55 -25.95
N MET A 135 -21.62 1.54 -24.83
CA MET A 135 -21.73 0.51 -23.79
C MET A 135 -21.16 1.01 -22.46
N ILE A 136 -21.75 0.55 -21.36
CA ILE A 136 -21.21 0.74 -20.01
C ILE A 136 -20.83 -0.61 -19.42
N VAL A 137 -19.64 -0.69 -18.82
CA VAL A 137 -19.16 -1.89 -18.13
C VAL A 137 -18.89 -1.55 -16.67
N ILE A 138 -19.33 -2.43 -15.78
CA ILE A 138 -19.03 -2.36 -14.36
C ILE A 138 -18.21 -3.60 -14.00
N ASP A 139 -16.90 -3.40 -13.90
CA ASP A 139 -15.96 -4.41 -13.47
C ASP A 139 -15.92 -4.49 -11.93
N GLU A 140 -15.66 -5.68 -11.41
CA GLU A 140 -15.82 -5.99 -9.98
C GLU A 140 -17.19 -5.56 -9.43
N ALA A 141 -18.26 -5.91 -10.15
CA ALA A 141 -19.63 -5.49 -9.86
C ALA A 141 -20.13 -5.87 -8.45
N HIS A 142 -19.44 -6.77 -7.73
CA HIS A 142 -19.71 -7.03 -6.32
C HIS A 142 -19.59 -5.76 -5.45
N CYS A 143 -18.78 -4.78 -5.85
CA CYS A 143 -18.62 -3.49 -5.15
C CYS A 143 -19.89 -2.63 -5.13
N ILE A 144 -20.85 -2.90 -6.03
CA ILE A 144 -22.16 -2.23 -6.08
C ILE A 144 -23.01 -2.62 -4.86
N SER A 145 -22.94 -3.89 -4.46
CA SER A 145 -23.82 -4.43 -3.42
C SER A 145 -23.28 -4.10 -2.04
N VAL A 146 -24.16 -3.63 -1.16
CA VAL A 146 -23.86 -3.46 0.27
C VAL A 146 -23.58 -4.79 0.98
N TRP A 147 -24.01 -5.90 0.37
CA TRP A 147 -23.73 -7.26 0.80
C TRP A 147 -22.46 -7.84 0.14
N GLY A 148 -21.84 -7.10 -0.78
CA GLY A 148 -20.55 -7.43 -1.34
C GLY A 148 -19.42 -7.26 -0.31
N HIS A 149 -18.38 -8.08 -0.42
CA HIS A 149 -17.25 -8.06 0.50
C HIS A 149 -16.37 -6.81 0.39
N ASP A 150 -16.40 -6.11 -0.75
CA ASP A 150 -15.73 -4.81 -0.97
C ASP A 150 -16.73 -3.73 -1.45
N PHE A 151 -17.80 -3.48 -0.68
CA PHE A 151 -18.76 -2.42 -1.00
C PHE A 151 -18.08 -1.04 -1.08
N ARG A 152 -18.33 -0.32 -2.18
CA ARG A 152 -17.79 1.02 -2.41
C ARG A 152 -18.92 2.01 -2.72
N PRO A 153 -19.14 3.06 -1.89
CA PRO A 153 -20.19 4.04 -2.13
C PRO A 153 -20.14 4.70 -3.52
N ALA A 154 -18.94 4.87 -4.09
CA ALA A 154 -18.78 5.43 -5.44
C ALA A 154 -19.45 4.59 -6.54
N PHE A 155 -19.61 3.27 -6.36
CA PHE A 155 -20.32 2.42 -7.32
C PHE A 155 -21.82 2.66 -7.35
N LYS A 156 -22.42 3.12 -6.24
CA LYS A 156 -23.86 3.44 -6.21
C LYS A 156 -24.21 4.54 -7.22
N ARG A 157 -23.31 5.51 -7.43
CA ARG A 157 -23.49 6.57 -8.43
C ARG A 157 -23.45 6.06 -9.88
N ILE A 158 -22.71 4.98 -10.13
CA ILE A 158 -22.76 4.30 -11.44
C ILE A 158 -24.18 3.79 -11.69
N ILE A 159 -24.84 3.24 -10.67
CA ILE A 159 -26.22 2.78 -10.80
C ILE A 159 -27.18 3.93 -11.09
N ASP A 160 -26.99 5.08 -10.45
CA ASP A 160 -27.79 6.27 -10.74
C ASP A 160 -27.60 6.74 -12.19
N LEU A 161 -26.36 6.74 -12.70
CA LEU A 161 -26.06 6.99 -14.12
C LEU A 161 -26.76 5.96 -15.03
N VAL A 162 -26.66 4.67 -14.71
CA VAL A 162 -27.27 3.58 -15.47
C VAL A 162 -28.79 3.69 -15.57
N LYS A 163 -29.44 4.21 -14.52
CA LYS A 163 -30.89 4.46 -14.51
C LYS A 163 -31.30 5.62 -15.42
N LEU A 164 -30.41 6.60 -15.63
CA LEU A 164 -30.63 7.73 -16.54
C LEU A 164 -30.36 7.38 -18.01
N MET A 165 -29.61 6.30 -18.27
CA MET A 165 -29.29 5.88 -19.64
C MET A 165 -30.48 5.20 -20.35
N PRO A 166 -30.54 5.27 -21.69
CA PRO A 166 -31.58 4.58 -22.46
C PRO A 166 -31.62 3.07 -22.17
N LYS A 167 -32.83 2.48 -22.19
CA LYS A 167 -33.00 1.05 -21.90
C LYS A 167 -32.28 0.13 -22.89
N HIS A 168 -32.02 0.61 -24.11
CA HIS A 168 -31.33 -0.14 -25.17
C HIS A 168 -29.79 0.01 -25.13
N LEU A 169 -29.24 0.87 -24.26
CA LEU A 169 -27.79 0.97 -24.09
C LEU A 169 -27.30 -0.32 -23.42
N PRO A 170 -26.39 -1.09 -24.05
CA PRO A 170 -25.81 -2.28 -23.45
C PRO A 170 -25.08 -1.95 -22.13
N ILE A 171 -25.32 -2.78 -21.12
CA ILE A 171 -24.64 -2.68 -19.83
C ILE A 171 -24.15 -4.06 -19.44
N LEU A 172 -22.87 -4.18 -19.14
CA LEU A 172 -22.27 -5.43 -18.66
C LEU A 172 -21.71 -5.24 -17.25
N ALA A 173 -22.27 -5.96 -16.28
CA ALA A 173 -21.66 -6.12 -14.97
C ALA A 173 -20.89 -7.44 -14.92
N VAL A 174 -19.63 -7.40 -14.49
CA VAL A 174 -18.79 -8.60 -14.36
C VAL A 174 -18.20 -8.71 -12.96
N THR A 175 -18.11 -9.92 -12.43
CA THR A 175 -17.42 -10.18 -11.15
C THR A 175 -16.98 -11.64 -11.06
N ALA A 176 -15.95 -11.92 -10.26
CA ALA A 176 -15.55 -13.30 -9.95
C ALA A 176 -16.16 -13.83 -8.65
N THR A 177 -16.53 -12.94 -7.74
CA THR A 177 -16.84 -13.28 -6.35
C THR A 177 -18.11 -12.58 -5.92
N ALA A 178 -19.24 -13.21 -6.26
CA ALA A 178 -20.56 -12.77 -5.83
C ALA A 178 -21.40 -13.99 -5.48
N THR A 179 -21.87 -14.03 -4.23
CA THR A 179 -22.90 -14.96 -3.78
C THR A 179 -24.22 -14.67 -4.48
N GLU A 180 -25.19 -15.58 -4.40
CA GLU A 180 -26.49 -15.42 -5.07
C GLU A 180 -27.25 -14.20 -4.52
N ARG A 181 -27.10 -13.91 -3.23
CA ARG A 181 -27.64 -12.68 -2.63
C ARG A 181 -27.06 -11.41 -3.26
N VAL A 182 -25.74 -11.39 -3.47
CA VAL A 182 -25.05 -10.27 -4.12
C VAL A 182 -25.46 -10.16 -5.59
N ALA A 183 -25.57 -11.29 -6.30
CA ALA A 183 -26.01 -11.35 -7.68
C ALA A 183 -27.43 -10.78 -7.85
N LEU A 184 -28.36 -11.16 -6.96
CA LEU A 184 -29.73 -10.66 -6.95
C LEU A 184 -29.79 -9.15 -6.70
N ASP A 185 -29.00 -8.64 -5.76
CA ASP A 185 -28.91 -7.21 -5.46
C ASP A 185 -28.39 -6.43 -6.68
N ILE A 186 -27.30 -6.89 -7.31
CA ILE A 186 -26.76 -6.27 -8.54
C ILE A 186 -27.82 -6.25 -9.65
N ARG A 187 -28.52 -7.36 -9.88
CA ARG A 187 -29.59 -7.45 -10.89
C ARG A 187 -30.71 -6.47 -10.59
N THR A 188 -31.14 -6.38 -9.34
CA THR A 188 -32.18 -5.44 -8.91
C THR A 188 -31.77 -4.00 -9.18
N GLN A 189 -30.54 -3.64 -8.81
CA GLN A 189 -30.01 -2.29 -9.02
C GLN A 189 -29.87 -1.93 -10.50
N LEU A 190 -29.57 -2.90 -11.37
CA LEU A 190 -29.44 -2.71 -12.81
C LEU A 190 -30.77 -2.76 -13.60
N GLY A 191 -31.90 -3.09 -12.94
CA GLY A 191 -33.25 -3.04 -13.51
C GLY A 191 -34.03 -4.36 -13.60
N SER A 192 -33.71 -5.35 -12.75
CA SER A 192 -34.39 -6.62 -12.39
C SER A 192 -35.01 -7.51 -13.47
N ASP A 193 -35.80 -7.00 -14.42
CA ASP A 193 -36.81 -7.82 -15.12
C ASP A 193 -36.37 -8.30 -16.51
N LYS A 194 -35.23 -7.83 -17.04
CA LYS A 194 -34.75 -8.16 -18.41
C LYS A 194 -33.23 -8.36 -18.55
N ILE A 195 -32.52 -8.56 -17.44
CA ILE A 195 -31.07 -8.74 -17.48
C ILE A 195 -30.76 -10.20 -17.78
N PHE A 196 -29.92 -10.43 -18.79
CA PHE A 196 -29.33 -11.75 -19.02
C PHE A 196 -28.34 -12.07 -17.90
N TYR A 197 -28.56 -13.17 -17.18
CA TYR A 197 -27.72 -13.59 -16.07
C TYR A 197 -27.01 -14.89 -16.44
N LEU A 198 -25.68 -14.89 -16.35
CA LEU A 198 -24.86 -16.08 -16.53
C LEU A 198 -23.92 -16.22 -15.33
N ARG A 199 -23.98 -17.38 -14.66
CA ARG A 199 -23.01 -17.83 -13.66
C ARG A 199 -22.33 -19.08 -14.21
N GLY A 200 -21.05 -18.96 -14.53
CA GLY A 200 -20.25 -20.10 -14.97
C GLY A 200 -19.57 -20.83 -13.82
N SER A 201 -18.80 -21.85 -14.14
CA SER A 201 -18.09 -22.67 -13.15
C SER A 201 -16.97 -21.86 -12.45
N LEU A 202 -16.91 -21.99 -11.12
CA LEU A 202 -15.86 -21.43 -10.29
C LEU A 202 -14.71 -22.42 -10.04
N LEU A 203 -14.80 -23.63 -10.61
CA LEU A 203 -13.76 -24.65 -10.53
C LEU A 203 -12.46 -24.17 -11.18
N ARG A 204 -11.32 -24.47 -10.55
CA ARG A 204 -9.98 -24.24 -11.09
C ARG A 204 -9.24 -25.57 -11.12
N ASP A 205 -9.44 -26.31 -12.21
CA ASP A 205 -8.88 -27.66 -12.37
C ASP A 205 -7.36 -27.69 -12.43
N ASN A 206 -6.71 -26.55 -12.59
CA ASN A 206 -5.25 -26.44 -12.58
C ASN A 206 -4.66 -26.17 -11.18
N PHE A 207 -5.50 -26.06 -10.13
CA PHE A 207 -5.03 -25.74 -8.79
C PHE A 207 -4.79 -27.00 -7.94
N TYR A 208 -3.58 -27.11 -7.41
CA TYR A 208 -3.23 -28.02 -6.33
C TYR A 208 -3.27 -27.26 -5.01
N ILE A 209 -4.33 -27.43 -4.23
CA ILE A 209 -4.55 -26.70 -2.97
C ILE A 209 -4.12 -27.57 -1.79
N LYS A 210 -3.21 -27.05 -0.95
CA LYS A 210 -2.76 -27.73 0.28
C LYS A 210 -2.79 -26.78 1.47
N VAL A 211 -3.39 -27.23 2.57
CA VAL A 211 -3.23 -26.60 3.88
C VAL A 211 -2.16 -27.37 4.65
N ILE A 212 -1.10 -26.66 5.05
CA ILE A 212 0.05 -27.22 5.76
C ILE A 212 -0.03 -26.75 7.21
N LYS A 213 -0.21 -27.68 8.14
CA LYS A 213 -0.20 -27.38 9.57
C LYS A 213 1.26 -27.17 10.02
N VAL A 214 1.49 -26.13 10.79
CA VAL A 214 2.82 -25.76 11.33
C VAL A 214 2.69 -25.45 12.82
N ASP A 215 3.73 -25.76 13.60
CA ASP A 215 3.74 -25.58 15.05
C ASP A 215 4.29 -24.17 15.43
N SER A 216 5.18 -23.61 14.62
CA SER A 216 5.88 -22.36 14.90
C SER A 216 5.94 -21.40 13.70
N GLU A 217 6.43 -20.16 13.93
CA GLU A 217 6.61 -19.19 12.86
C GLU A 217 7.89 -19.53 12.07
N GLU A 218 8.87 -20.11 12.75
CA GLU A 218 10.09 -20.69 12.23
C GLU A 218 9.78 -21.83 11.25
N ASP A 219 8.80 -22.69 11.56
CA ASP A 219 8.33 -23.74 10.65
C ASP A 219 7.81 -23.17 9.31
N LYS A 220 7.19 -21.99 9.33
CA LYS A 220 6.75 -21.33 8.09
C LYS A 220 7.93 -20.91 7.23
N PHE A 221 8.97 -20.35 7.84
CA PHE A 221 10.20 -20.00 7.13
C PHE A 221 10.85 -21.23 6.49
N GLY A 222 11.00 -22.31 7.25
CA GLY A 222 11.63 -23.54 6.76
C GLY A 222 10.81 -24.20 5.67
N PHE A 223 9.47 -24.26 5.80
CA PHE A 223 8.61 -24.76 4.74
C PHE A 223 8.79 -23.98 3.44
N ILE A 224 8.75 -22.64 3.52
CA ILE A 224 8.88 -21.79 2.32
C ILE A 224 10.24 -22.01 1.68
N LEU A 225 11.34 -21.98 2.45
CA LEU A 225 12.67 -22.15 1.91
C LEU A 225 12.85 -23.52 1.25
N ASN A 226 12.33 -24.59 1.88
CA ASN A 226 12.38 -25.93 1.33
C ASN A 226 11.56 -26.06 0.04
N GLN A 227 10.33 -25.54 0.02
CA GLN A 227 9.43 -25.74 -1.13
C GLN A 227 9.76 -24.80 -2.30
N ILE A 228 10.16 -23.56 -2.05
CA ILE A 228 10.26 -22.52 -3.11
C ILE A 228 11.24 -22.89 -4.22
N GLN A 229 12.27 -23.68 -3.92
CA GLN A 229 13.26 -24.17 -4.89
C GLN A 229 12.66 -25.19 -5.86
N HIS A 230 11.64 -25.94 -5.43
CA HIS A 230 10.99 -26.99 -6.22
C HIS A 230 9.75 -26.50 -6.97
N LEU A 231 9.21 -25.33 -6.61
CA LEU A 231 8.06 -24.77 -7.30
C LEU A 231 8.49 -24.21 -8.67
N PRO A 232 7.72 -24.43 -9.75
CA PRO A 232 8.06 -23.89 -11.05
C PRO A 232 7.81 -22.37 -11.12
N GLY A 233 8.49 -21.68 -12.03
CA GLY A 233 8.23 -20.28 -12.38
C GLY A 233 8.23 -19.29 -11.22
N THR A 234 7.43 -18.23 -11.36
CA THR A 234 7.29 -17.13 -10.39
C THR A 234 6.01 -17.26 -9.58
N GLY A 235 6.03 -16.84 -8.32
CA GLY A 235 4.88 -16.92 -7.42
C GLY A 235 4.72 -15.76 -6.45
N PHE A 236 3.68 -15.84 -5.61
CA PHE A 236 3.42 -14.88 -4.52
C PHE A 236 3.53 -15.53 -3.15
N ILE A 237 3.96 -14.72 -2.18
CA ILE A 237 3.89 -15.07 -0.76
C ILE A 237 3.05 -13.99 -0.07
N TYR A 238 1.86 -14.35 0.39
CA TYR A 238 0.97 -13.44 1.11
C TYR A 238 1.27 -13.45 2.61
N THR A 239 1.50 -12.27 3.17
CA THR A 239 1.75 -12.05 4.59
C THR A 239 0.72 -11.12 5.22
N GLY A 240 0.55 -11.23 6.55
CA GLY A 240 -0.43 -10.44 7.30
C GLY A 240 -0.03 -8.99 7.56
N THR A 241 1.28 -8.68 7.55
CA THR A 241 1.80 -7.35 7.89
C THR A 241 2.88 -6.87 6.94
N ARG A 242 3.09 -5.55 6.87
CA ARG A 242 4.18 -4.95 6.07
C ARG A 242 5.55 -5.41 6.53
N VAL A 243 5.74 -5.58 7.83
CA VAL A 243 7.01 -6.06 8.40
C VAL A 243 7.29 -7.48 7.95
N ASP A 244 6.27 -8.34 7.90
CA ASP A 244 6.47 -9.70 7.40
C ASP A 244 6.80 -9.71 5.91
N THR A 245 6.31 -8.76 5.10
CA THR A 245 6.72 -8.68 3.69
C THR A 245 8.23 -8.48 3.56
N GLU A 246 8.80 -7.61 4.38
CA GLU A 246 10.24 -7.35 4.42
C GLU A 246 10.98 -8.57 4.97
N ARG A 247 10.56 -9.09 6.13
CA ARG A 247 11.20 -10.22 6.84
C ARG A 247 11.31 -11.47 5.97
N TYR A 248 10.20 -11.93 5.37
CA TYR A 248 10.20 -13.10 4.50
C TYR A 248 11.01 -12.85 3.22
N SER A 249 10.95 -11.66 2.63
CA SER A 249 11.74 -11.36 1.43
C SER A 249 13.25 -11.34 1.72
N SER A 250 13.67 -10.78 2.85
CA SER A 250 15.07 -10.71 3.28
C SER A 250 15.62 -12.09 3.61
N PHE A 251 14.84 -12.93 4.29
CA PHE A 251 15.21 -14.33 4.55
C PHE A 251 15.49 -15.09 3.26
N LEU A 252 14.58 -14.98 2.30
CA LEU A 252 14.71 -15.65 1.01
C LEU A 252 15.91 -15.14 0.21
N LYS A 253 16.13 -13.81 0.18
CA LYS A 253 17.31 -13.22 -0.48
C LYS A 253 18.62 -13.71 0.11
N ARG A 254 18.73 -13.78 1.45
CA ARG A 254 19.93 -14.28 2.14
C ARG A 254 20.22 -15.74 1.79
N ASN A 255 19.19 -16.51 1.47
CA ASN A 255 19.30 -17.90 1.03
C ASN A 255 19.32 -18.07 -0.50
N GLY A 256 19.72 -17.03 -1.24
CA GLY A 256 19.92 -17.10 -2.69
C GLY A 256 18.65 -17.08 -3.54
N ILE A 257 17.48 -16.84 -2.94
CA ILE A 257 16.21 -16.77 -3.67
C ILE A 257 15.91 -15.31 -4.04
N ASN A 258 15.68 -15.05 -5.33
CA ASN A 258 15.32 -13.70 -5.79
C ASN A 258 13.87 -13.33 -5.39
N ALA A 259 13.68 -12.94 -4.13
CA ALA A 259 12.41 -12.48 -3.58
C ALA A 259 12.39 -10.94 -3.46
N ILE A 260 11.22 -10.31 -3.53
CA ILE A 260 11.10 -8.86 -3.27
C ILE A 260 9.84 -8.55 -2.45
N ALA A 261 9.95 -7.63 -1.49
CA ALA A 261 8.82 -7.17 -0.69
C ALA A 261 7.96 -6.17 -1.49
N TYR A 262 6.64 -6.31 -1.39
CA TYR A 262 5.68 -5.34 -1.92
C TYR A 262 4.60 -5.03 -0.89
N ASN A 263 4.42 -3.77 -0.54
CA ASN A 263 3.35 -3.35 0.34
C ASN A 263 2.91 -1.91 0.07
N ALA A 264 1.75 -1.51 0.60
CA ALA A 264 1.19 -0.18 0.40
C ALA A 264 1.98 0.96 1.06
N GLY A 265 3.08 0.67 1.77
CA GLY A 265 4.02 1.68 2.27
C GLY A 265 5.11 2.08 1.27
N LEU A 266 5.27 1.34 0.16
CA LEU A 266 6.27 1.65 -0.87
C LEU A 266 5.85 2.83 -1.74
N ALA A 267 6.83 3.65 -2.14
CA ALA A 267 6.66 4.73 -3.08
C ALA A 267 6.03 4.25 -4.40
N GLY A 268 5.26 5.13 -5.07
CA GLY A 268 4.54 4.79 -6.30
C GLY A 268 5.45 4.27 -7.42
N ASP A 269 6.61 4.89 -7.60
CA ASP A 269 7.55 4.50 -8.68
C ASP A 269 8.23 3.15 -8.40
N LEU A 270 8.58 2.87 -7.14
CA LEU A 270 9.13 1.57 -6.76
C LEU A 270 8.09 0.44 -6.94
N ARG A 271 6.81 0.70 -6.65
CA ARG A 271 5.74 -0.28 -6.92
C ARG A 271 5.63 -0.60 -8.41
N LYS A 272 5.73 0.42 -9.27
CA LYS A 272 5.74 0.25 -10.74
C LYS A 272 6.94 -0.57 -11.20
N GLU A 273 8.12 -0.31 -10.65
CA GLU A 273 9.34 -1.07 -10.98
C GLU A 273 9.19 -2.55 -10.61
N ILE A 274 8.68 -2.85 -9.42
CA ILE A 274 8.43 -4.22 -8.97
C ILE A 274 7.36 -4.90 -9.84
N GLU A 275 6.27 -4.19 -10.18
CA GLU A 275 5.22 -4.67 -11.08
C GLU A 275 5.78 -5.05 -12.47
N GLU A 276 6.65 -4.21 -13.05
CA GLU A 276 7.29 -4.49 -14.33
C GLU A 276 8.31 -5.64 -14.26
N GLY A 277 9.11 -5.70 -13.18
CA GLY A 277 10.02 -6.81 -12.95
C GLY A 277 9.30 -8.14 -12.78
N LEU A 278 8.14 -8.14 -12.10
CA LEU A 278 7.28 -9.31 -11.97
C LEU A 278 6.73 -9.77 -13.32
N LYS A 279 6.26 -8.85 -14.18
CA LYS A 279 5.79 -9.20 -15.54
C LYS A 279 6.88 -9.90 -16.34
N LYS A 280 8.12 -9.41 -16.24
CA LYS A 280 9.31 -9.92 -16.91
C LYS A 280 9.94 -11.17 -16.26
N ASN A 281 9.31 -11.77 -15.25
CA ASN A 281 9.85 -12.92 -14.51
C ASN A 281 11.24 -12.67 -13.90
N VAL A 282 11.55 -11.43 -13.51
CA VAL A 282 12.80 -11.09 -12.83
C VAL A 282 12.88 -11.80 -11.48
N TYR A 283 11.77 -11.80 -10.72
CA TYR A 283 11.71 -12.34 -9.37
C TYR A 283 11.22 -13.79 -9.34
N LYS A 284 11.78 -14.60 -8.45
CA LYS A 284 11.24 -15.91 -8.09
C LYS A 284 9.92 -15.78 -7.35
N CYS A 285 9.84 -14.83 -6.41
CA CYS A 285 8.58 -14.50 -5.76
C CYS A 285 8.49 -13.04 -5.37
N VAL A 286 7.24 -12.56 -5.26
CA VAL A 286 6.94 -11.28 -4.61
C VAL A 286 6.23 -11.58 -3.30
N VAL A 287 6.80 -11.08 -2.21
CA VAL A 287 6.25 -11.20 -0.86
C VAL A 287 5.40 -9.97 -0.59
N SER A 288 4.08 -10.14 -0.46
CA SER A 288 3.14 -9.02 -0.40
C SER A 288 2.09 -9.18 0.68
N THR A 289 1.56 -8.06 1.17
CA THR A 289 0.24 -8.07 1.79
C THR A 289 -0.84 -8.22 0.71
N ASN A 290 -2.11 -8.02 1.03
CA ASN A 290 -3.18 -7.90 0.03
C ASN A 290 -3.03 -6.72 -0.98
N ALA A 291 -1.94 -5.93 -0.89
CA ALA A 291 -1.74 -4.72 -1.71
C ALA A 291 -1.40 -4.99 -3.19
N LEU A 292 -0.51 -5.96 -3.48
CA LEU A 292 -0.13 -6.33 -4.85
C LEU A 292 -1.24 -7.08 -5.57
N GLY A 293 -1.96 -7.89 -4.80
CA GLY A 293 -2.91 -8.85 -5.29
C GLY A 293 -4.26 -8.21 -5.52
N MET A 294 -4.40 -7.16 -6.32
CA MET A 294 -5.72 -6.78 -6.84
C MET A 294 -5.66 -6.41 -8.32
N GLY A 295 -4.62 -5.70 -8.77
CA GLY A 295 -4.56 -5.17 -10.13
C GLY A 295 -3.50 -5.73 -11.09
N ILE A 296 -2.75 -6.78 -10.74
CA ILE A 296 -1.77 -7.36 -11.68
C ILE A 296 -2.42 -8.40 -12.60
N ASP A 297 -2.20 -8.24 -13.91
CA ASP A 297 -2.61 -9.20 -14.94
C ASP A 297 -1.39 -9.98 -15.48
N LYS A 298 -0.98 -11.02 -14.75
CA LYS A 298 0.08 -11.95 -15.16
C LYS A 298 -0.50 -13.36 -15.28
N LYS A 299 -0.30 -13.99 -16.44
CA LYS A 299 -0.92 -15.29 -16.74
C LYS A 299 -0.25 -16.46 -16.04
N ASP A 300 1.07 -16.36 -15.88
CA ASP A 300 2.01 -17.42 -15.55
C ASP A 300 2.49 -17.41 -14.09
N ILE A 301 1.67 -16.91 -13.15
CA ILE A 301 1.95 -17.08 -11.73
C ILE A 301 1.71 -18.55 -11.36
N ARG A 302 2.77 -19.26 -10.95
CA ARG A 302 2.78 -20.72 -10.76
C ARG A 302 2.52 -21.18 -9.34
N PHE A 303 2.74 -20.32 -8.36
CA PHE A 303 2.44 -20.67 -6.97
C PHE A 303 2.00 -19.47 -6.14
N ILE A 304 1.22 -19.76 -5.11
CA ILE A 304 0.84 -18.82 -4.06
C ILE A 304 1.03 -19.51 -2.72
N ILE A 305 1.72 -18.84 -1.80
CA ILE A 305 1.90 -19.30 -0.42
C ILE A 305 1.31 -18.25 0.53
N HIS A 306 0.35 -18.64 1.36
CA HIS A 306 -0.18 -17.81 2.43
C HIS A 306 0.54 -18.15 3.74
N THR A 307 1.34 -17.22 4.28
CA THR A 307 1.87 -17.33 5.65
C THR A 307 0.85 -16.88 6.70
N GLN A 308 -0.15 -16.14 6.25
CA GLN A 308 -1.32 -15.70 7.01
C GLN A 308 -2.55 -15.88 6.13
N PHE A 309 -3.58 -16.55 6.66
CA PHE A 309 -4.86 -16.67 5.97
C PHE A 309 -5.67 -15.36 6.05
N PRO A 310 -6.44 -15.01 5.01
CA PRO A 310 -7.27 -13.80 4.98
C PRO A 310 -8.51 -13.95 5.88
N GLN A 311 -9.30 -12.88 6.02
CA GLN A 311 -10.46 -12.86 6.92
C GLN A 311 -11.65 -13.71 6.44
N THR A 312 -11.73 -14.05 5.15
CA THR A 312 -12.91 -14.72 4.57
C THR A 312 -12.50 -15.66 3.43
N PRO A 313 -13.28 -16.73 3.17
CA PRO A 313 -13.06 -17.60 2.00
C PRO A 313 -13.13 -16.85 0.66
N ILE A 314 -13.93 -15.78 0.57
CA ILE A 314 -14.01 -14.93 -0.63
C ILE A 314 -12.66 -14.27 -0.92
N HIS A 315 -12.03 -13.64 0.09
CA HIS A 315 -10.72 -13.02 -0.09
C HIS A 315 -9.67 -14.04 -0.47
N TYR A 316 -9.70 -15.22 0.17
CA TYR A 316 -8.81 -16.32 -0.18
C TYR A 316 -8.97 -16.74 -1.65
N TYR A 317 -10.21 -16.95 -2.11
CA TYR A 317 -10.50 -17.31 -3.51
C TYR A 317 -10.02 -16.24 -4.50
N GLN A 318 -10.20 -14.95 -4.18
CA GLN A 318 -9.70 -13.85 -5.01
C GLN A 318 -8.17 -13.83 -5.09
N GLU A 319 -7.48 -14.04 -3.96
CA GLU A 319 -6.03 -14.05 -3.88
C GLU A 319 -5.44 -15.21 -4.69
N ILE A 320 -5.94 -16.44 -4.50
CA ILE A 320 -5.46 -17.62 -5.23
C ILE A 320 -5.81 -17.57 -6.72
N GLY A 321 -6.94 -16.96 -7.07
CA GLY A 321 -7.41 -16.79 -8.44
C GLY A 321 -6.49 -15.94 -9.34
N ARG A 322 -5.43 -15.35 -8.77
CA ARG A 322 -4.40 -14.61 -9.52
C ARG A 322 -3.42 -15.52 -10.22
N ALA A 323 -3.28 -16.75 -9.73
CA ALA A 323 -2.37 -17.73 -10.26
C ALA A 323 -2.98 -18.57 -11.39
N GLY A 324 -2.14 -19.09 -12.27
CA GLY A 324 -2.53 -20.06 -13.28
C GLY A 324 -3.56 -19.58 -14.30
N ARG A 325 -3.57 -18.29 -14.70
CA ARG A 325 -4.62 -17.78 -15.61
C ARG A 325 -4.49 -18.35 -17.03
N ASP A 326 -3.32 -18.85 -17.39
CA ASP A 326 -3.06 -19.66 -18.60
C ASP A 326 -3.68 -21.07 -18.54
N GLY A 327 -4.11 -21.54 -17.37
CA GLY A 327 -4.67 -22.89 -17.19
C GLY A 327 -3.64 -23.95 -16.84
N GLU A 328 -2.36 -23.59 -16.72
CA GLU A 328 -1.29 -24.51 -16.36
C GLU A 328 -1.28 -24.84 -14.87
N ASP A 329 -0.70 -25.99 -14.52
CA ASP A 329 -0.63 -26.48 -13.14
C ASP A 329 -0.01 -25.44 -12.19
N THR A 330 -0.70 -25.24 -11.07
CA THR A 330 -0.45 -24.14 -10.14
C THR A 330 -0.62 -24.60 -8.70
N PHE A 331 0.36 -24.28 -7.85
CA PHE A 331 0.45 -24.78 -6.49
C PHE A 331 0.04 -23.72 -5.46
N ILE A 332 -0.95 -24.04 -4.64
CA ILE A 332 -1.50 -23.14 -3.63
C ILE A 332 -1.25 -23.75 -2.25
N TYR A 333 -0.47 -23.06 -1.43
CA TYR A 333 -0.17 -23.49 -0.06
C TYR A 333 -0.71 -22.47 0.94
N THR A 334 -1.38 -22.96 1.98
CA THR A 334 -1.74 -22.15 3.15
C THR A 334 -1.05 -22.74 4.37
N LEU A 335 -0.15 -21.97 4.99
CA LEU A 335 0.50 -22.35 6.24
C LEU A 335 -0.44 -21.98 7.37
N TYR A 336 -0.87 -22.98 8.13
CA TYR A 336 -1.93 -22.84 9.11
C TYR A 336 -1.46 -23.20 10.51
N ARG A 337 -1.68 -22.26 11.42
CA ARG A 337 -1.57 -22.43 12.86
C ARG A 337 -2.80 -21.78 13.52
N ALA A 338 -3.33 -22.40 14.57
CA ALA A 338 -4.55 -21.94 15.23
C ALA A 338 -4.42 -20.51 15.80
N GLU A 339 -3.24 -20.14 16.30
CA GLU A 339 -2.90 -18.83 16.86
C GLU A 339 -2.93 -17.69 15.82
N ASP A 340 -2.80 -18.01 14.52
CA ASP A 340 -2.76 -17.01 13.45
C ASP A 340 -4.12 -16.30 13.25
N LYS A 341 -5.21 -16.80 13.87
CA LYS A 341 -6.51 -16.12 13.88
C LYS A 341 -6.48 -14.77 14.61
N SER A 342 -5.54 -14.59 15.55
CA SER A 342 -5.42 -13.38 16.37
C SER A 342 -5.24 -12.11 15.53
N LEU A 343 -4.56 -12.20 14.38
CA LEU A 343 -4.34 -11.07 13.48
C LEU A 343 -5.62 -10.66 12.71
N PRO A 344 -6.34 -11.56 12.01
CA PRO A 344 -7.69 -11.32 11.51
C PRO A 344 -8.66 -10.77 12.56
N GLU A 345 -8.70 -11.36 13.76
CA GLU A 345 -9.54 -10.89 14.87
C GLU A 345 -9.17 -9.46 15.28
N HIS A 346 -7.89 -9.13 15.35
CA HIS A 346 -7.41 -7.78 15.62
C HIS A 346 -7.88 -6.79 14.55
N PHE A 347 -7.80 -7.15 13.27
CA PHE A 347 -8.30 -6.30 12.18
C PHE A 347 -9.82 -6.10 12.25
N ILE A 348 -10.59 -7.14 12.56
CA ILE A 348 -12.05 -7.02 12.73
C ILE A 348 -12.39 -6.09 13.90
N ASN A 349 -11.69 -6.24 15.03
CA ASN A 349 -11.90 -5.42 16.23
C ASN A 349 -11.50 -3.95 16.05
N THR A 350 -10.48 -3.68 15.23
CA THR A 350 -9.93 -2.32 15.02
C THR A 350 -10.43 -1.62 13.77
N ALA A 351 -11.20 -2.30 12.91
CA ALA A 351 -11.74 -1.74 11.66
C ALA A 351 -12.60 -0.48 11.86
N ARG A 352 -13.28 -0.37 13.01
CA ARG A 352 -14.00 0.83 13.42
C ARG A 352 -13.54 1.29 14.80
N PRO A 353 -13.53 2.61 15.07
CA PRO A 353 -13.25 3.13 16.40
C PRO A 353 -14.26 2.59 17.42
N ASN A 354 -13.84 2.42 18.69
CA ASN A 354 -14.74 2.00 19.75
C ASN A 354 -15.64 3.16 20.23
N ALA A 355 -16.75 2.83 20.91
CA ALA A 355 -17.74 3.80 21.40
C ALA A 355 -17.12 4.96 22.20
N LYS A 356 -16.17 4.64 23.09
CA LYS A 356 -15.45 5.63 23.91
C LYS A 356 -14.78 6.74 23.08
N LYS A 357 -14.30 6.43 21.87
CA LYS A 357 -13.72 7.43 20.96
C LYS A 357 -14.77 8.37 20.37
N TYR A 358 -15.97 7.86 20.04
CA TYR A 358 -17.09 8.70 19.58
C TYR A 358 -17.55 9.63 20.70
N GLU A 359 -17.80 9.07 21.89
CA GLU A 359 -18.19 9.83 23.08
C GLU A 359 -17.21 10.96 23.40
N LYS A 360 -15.90 10.70 23.24
CA LYS A 360 -14.86 11.71 23.42
C LYS A 360 -14.93 12.86 22.40
N VAL A 361 -15.23 12.56 21.13
CA VAL A 361 -15.42 13.60 20.12
C VAL A 361 -16.67 14.42 20.44
N ILE A 362 -17.77 13.75 20.78
CA ILE A 362 -19.04 14.40 21.15
C ILE A 362 -18.84 15.29 22.38
N SER A 363 -18.18 14.81 23.44
CA SER A 363 -17.98 15.59 24.67
C SER A 363 -17.14 16.84 24.44
N ILE A 364 -16.07 16.74 23.64
CA ILE A 364 -15.24 17.90 23.28
C ILE A 364 -16.03 18.92 22.48
N LEU A 365 -16.91 18.49 21.57
CA LEU A 365 -17.76 19.39 20.79
C LEU A 365 -18.86 20.03 21.65
N LYS A 366 -19.49 19.29 22.57
CA LYS A 366 -20.47 19.81 23.54
C LYS A 366 -19.90 20.90 24.44
N GLN A 367 -18.63 20.76 24.83
CA GLN A 367 -17.94 21.69 25.72
C GLN A 367 -17.27 22.86 24.99
N SER A 368 -17.24 22.84 23.66
CA SER A 368 -16.60 23.89 22.87
C SER A 368 -17.60 25.01 22.59
N PRO A 369 -17.31 26.26 23.00
CA PRO A 369 -18.20 27.40 22.71
C PRO A 369 -18.17 27.82 21.23
N GLU A 370 -17.10 27.46 20.51
CA GLU A 370 -16.95 27.72 19.08
C GLU A 370 -16.79 26.43 18.27
N PRO A 371 -17.16 26.44 16.97
CA PRO A 371 -16.91 25.32 16.07
C PRO A 371 -15.41 25.04 15.93
N LEU A 372 -15.05 23.75 15.90
CA LEU A 372 -13.66 23.30 15.85
C LEU A 372 -13.29 22.72 14.48
N GLY A 373 -12.11 23.06 13.98
CA GLY A 373 -11.56 22.43 12.78
C GLY A 373 -11.08 20.99 13.02
N GLU A 374 -10.98 20.19 11.94
CA GLU A 374 -10.53 18.78 11.98
C GLU A 374 -9.20 18.61 12.74
N ARG A 375 -8.20 19.48 12.47
CA ARG A 375 -6.90 19.41 13.15
C ARG A 375 -7.02 19.63 14.66
N ALA A 376 -7.82 20.59 15.10
CA ALA A 376 -8.01 20.88 16.52
C ALA A 376 -8.70 19.72 17.24
N LEU A 377 -9.71 19.12 16.62
CA LEU A 377 -10.41 17.95 17.15
C LEU A 377 -9.50 16.73 17.25
N ILE A 378 -8.73 16.42 16.21
CA ILE A 378 -7.75 15.32 16.23
C ILE A 378 -6.76 15.48 17.38
N LYS A 379 -6.26 16.71 17.60
CA LYS A 379 -5.33 17.02 18.69
C LYS A 379 -5.98 16.85 20.06
N LYS A 380 -7.13 17.49 20.31
CA LYS A 380 -7.86 17.43 21.59
C LYS A 380 -8.34 16.02 21.92
N CYS A 381 -8.82 15.27 20.93
CA CYS A 381 -9.28 13.90 21.11
C CYS A 381 -8.12 12.89 21.23
N ASN A 382 -6.91 13.26 20.76
CA ASN A 382 -5.76 12.38 20.65
C ASN A 382 -6.08 11.11 19.84
N LEU A 383 -6.65 11.29 18.65
CA LEU A 383 -7.03 10.21 17.75
C LEU A 383 -6.08 10.15 16.55
N LYS A 384 -5.93 8.97 15.94
CA LYS A 384 -5.36 8.84 14.59
C LYS A 384 -6.26 9.58 13.59
N GLN A 385 -5.68 10.18 12.56
CA GLN A 385 -6.42 10.96 11.55
C GLN A 385 -7.54 10.14 10.89
N ASN A 386 -7.24 8.92 10.42
CA ASN A 386 -8.25 8.05 9.81
C ASN A 386 -9.34 7.64 10.80
N SER A 387 -8.98 7.40 12.08
CA SER A 387 -9.96 7.09 13.13
C SER A 387 -10.92 8.26 13.37
N PHE A 388 -10.41 9.50 13.37
CA PHE A 388 -11.25 10.69 13.51
C PHE A 388 -12.15 10.89 12.28
N ARG A 389 -11.62 10.72 11.06
CA ARG A 389 -12.40 10.89 9.82
C ARG A 389 -13.57 9.92 9.73
N VAL A 390 -13.39 8.67 10.20
CA VAL A 390 -14.47 7.70 10.33
C VAL A 390 -15.53 8.19 11.32
N ILE A 391 -15.13 8.51 12.55
CA ILE A 391 -16.06 9.03 13.59
C ILE A 391 -16.82 10.25 13.07
N LYS A 392 -16.11 11.19 12.44
CA LYS A 392 -16.68 12.41 11.89
C LYS A 392 -17.78 12.10 10.87
N ALA A 393 -17.49 11.23 9.90
CA ALA A 393 -18.47 10.87 8.86
C ALA A 393 -19.73 10.25 9.47
N ASP A 394 -19.56 9.33 10.41
CA ASP A 394 -20.67 8.64 11.08
C ASP A 394 -21.49 9.60 11.96
N LEU A 395 -20.86 10.52 12.69
CA LEU A 395 -21.55 11.51 13.52
C LEU A 395 -22.34 12.52 12.69
N ILE A 396 -21.85 12.88 11.48
CA ILE A 396 -22.58 13.71 10.53
C ILE A 396 -23.78 12.95 9.96
N GLU A 397 -23.58 11.68 9.54
CA GLU A 397 -24.65 10.83 9.00
C GLU A 397 -25.78 10.62 10.02
N GLN A 398 -25.45 10.49 11.31
CA GLN A 398 -26.41 10.36 12.40
C GLN A 398 -27.01 11.70 12.83
N GLY A 399 -26.60 12.84 12.27
CA GLY A 399 -27.09 14.16 12.66
C GLY A 399 -26.68 14.58 14.08
N ILE A 400 -25.56 14.06 14.59
CA ILE A 400 -25.07 14.41 15.94
C ILE A 400 -24.22 15.68 15.90
N ILE A 401 -23.50 15.89 14.80
CA ILE A 401 -22.64 17.07 14.59
C ILE A 401 -22.94 17.72 13.22
N ASN A 402 -22.73 19.03 13.14
CA ASN A 402 -22.83 19.77 11.89
C ASN A 402 -21.45 20.09 11.32
N GLU A 403 -21.35 20.09 9.99
CA GLU A 403 -20.23 20.73 9.27
C GLU A 403 -20.66 22.15 8.89
N VAL A 404 -19.93 23.15 9.39
CA VAL A 404 -20.17 24.57 9.14
C VAL A 404 -18.95 25.19 8.45
N THR A 405 -19.20 26.06 7.49
CA THR A 405 -18.12 26.73 6.73
C THR A 405 -17.85 28.10 7.34
N TYR A 406 -16.64 28.29 7.85
CA TYR A 406 -16.15 29.59 8.36
C TYR A 406 -15.05 30.10 7.44
N GLY A 407 -15.37 31.09 6.60
CA GLY A 407 -14.46 31.58 5.57
C GLY A 407 -14.11 30.48 4.56
N LYS A 408 -12.83 30.13 4.45
CA LYS A 408 -12.34 29.01 3.60
C LYS A 408 -12.20 27.67 4.33
N SER A 409 -12.57 27.61 5.61
CA SER A 409 -12.29 26.47 6.48
C SER A 409 -13.55 25.78 6.98
N LYS A 410 -13.58 24.44 6.86
CA LYS A 410 -14.63 23.59 7.44
C LYS A 410 -14.40 23.41 8.94
N LYS A 411 -15.43 23.66 9.73
CA LYS A 411 -15.46 23.48 11.20
C LYS A 411 -16.65 22.61 11.58
N TYR A 412 -16.61 22.07 12.79
CA TYR A 412 -17.59 21.13 13.30
C TYR A 412 -18.11 21.56 14.66
N GLU A 413 -19.42 21.40 14.88
CA GLU A 413 -20.12 21.77 16.11
C GLU A 413 -21.16 20.71 16.49
N TYR A 414 -21.52 20.65 17.77
CA TYR A 414 -22.55 19.74 18.28
C TYR A 414 -23.96 20.30 18.05
N GLN A 415 -24.92 19.46 17.66
CA GLN A 415 -26.31 19.89 17.49
C GLN A 415 -27.09 19.86 18.81
N PHE A 416 -27.80 20.95 19.14
CA PHE A 416 -28.54 21.11 20.41
C PHE A 416 -29.58 19.98 20.67
N ASN A 417 -30.17 19.41 19.61
CA ASN A 417 -31.14 18.31 19.67
C ASN A 417 -30.63 17.02 19.00
N ALA A 418 -29.31 16.77 19.05
CA ALA A 418 -28.72 15.58 18.45
C ALA A 418 -29.36 14.27 18.99
N PRO A 419 -29.60 13.27 18.13
CA PRO A 419 -30.03 11.95 18.57
C PRO A 419 -28.93 11.25 19.39
N ALA A 420 -29.33 10.20 20.11
CA ALA A 420 -28.37 9.35 20.81
C ALA A 420 -27.45 8.62 19.82
N LEU A 421 -26.18 8.47 20.20
CA LEU A 421 -25.20 7.71 19.40
C LEU A 421 -25.68 6.26 19.22
N ASN A 422 -25.89 5.86 17.97
CA ASN A 422 -26.28 4.50 17.62
C ASN A 422 -25.10 3.78 16.96
N LEU A 423 -24.59 2.74 17.63
CA LEU A 423 -23.50 1.89 17.13
C LEU A 423 -23.96 0.46 16.81
N THR A 424 -25.25 0.14 16.94
CA THR A 424 -25.79 -1.22 16.77
C THR A 424 -25.41 -1.80 15.41
N ARG A 425 -25.55 -1.00 14.34
CA ARG A 425 -25.14 -1.38 12.97
C ARG A 425 -23.67 -1.78 12.89
N PHE A 426 -22.79 -1.15 13.66
CA PHE A 426 -21.36 -1.45 13.65
C PHE A 426 -21.05 -2.74 14.41
N GLU A 427 -21.76 -2.99 15.51
CA GLU A 427 -21.65 -4.24 16.25
C GLU A 427 -22.17 -5.42 15.42
N ASP A 428 -23.28 -5.23 14.71
CA ASP A 428 -23.83 -6.25 13.81
C ASP A 428 -22.87 -6.54 12.65
N LEU A 429 -22.27 -5.51 12.05
CA LEU A 429 -21.24 -5.68 11.03
C LEU A 429 -20.02 -6.43 11.58
N ARG A 430 -19.60 -6.12 12.81
CA ARG A 430 -18.48 -6.81 13.47
C ARG A 430 -18.81 -8.28 13.70
N LYS A 431 -19.99 -8.59 14.24
CA LYS A 431 -20.48 -9.97 14.43
C LYS A 431 -20.51 -10.73 13.10
N HIS A 432 -20.99 -10.09 12.04
CA HIS A 432 -21.00 -10.70 10.71
C HIS A 432 -19.59 -11.03 10.23
N ARG A 433 -18.61 -10.12 10.39
CA ARG A 433 -17.21 -10.38 10.03
C ARG A 433 -16.58 -11.52 10.82
N PHE A 434 -16.92 -11.66 12.10
CA PHE A 434 -16.48 -12.82 12.90
C PHE A 434 -17.05 -14.13 12.36
N LYS A 435 -18.32 -14.16 11.96
CA LYS A 435 -18.91 -15.34 11.30
C LYS A 435 -18.21 -15.69 9.99
N GLU A 436 -17.84 -14.70 9.18
CA GLU A 436 -17.07 -14.95 7.95
C GLU A 436 -15.66 -15.49 8.25
N LEU A 437 -15.03 -15.03 9.34
CA LEU A 437 -13.75 -15.56 9.81
C LEU A 437 -13.87 -17.00 10.29
N GLU A 438 -14.94 -17.33 11.02
CA GLU A 438 -15.24 -18.72 11.40
C GLU A 438 -15.36 -19.62 10.16
N LYS A 439 -15.99 -19.14 9.07
CA LYS A 439 -16.04 -19.86 7.79
C LYS A 439 -14.68 -20.04 7.14
N MET A 440 -13.78 -19.07 7.27
CA MET A 440 -12.40 -19.25 6.82
C MET A 440 -11.65 -20.30 7.65
N ILE A 441 -11.85 -20.33 8.97
CA ILE A 441 -11.24 -21.34 9.84
C ILE A 441 -11.81 -22.73 9.52
N GLU A 442 -13.13 -22.84 9.35
CA GLU A 442 -13.80 -24.06 8.90
C GLU A 442 -13.21 -24.56 7.57
N PHE A 443 -12.95 -23.67 6.61
CA PHE A 443 -12.27 -24.03 5.35
C PHE A 443 -10.86 -24.60 5.57
N LEU A 444 -10.10 -24.11 6.55
CA LEU A 444 -8.73 -24.57 6.83
C LEU A 444 -8.70 -25.89 7.59
N GLU A 445 -9.71 -26.13 8.43
CA GLU A 445 -9.82 -27.31 9.27
C GLU A 445 -10.66 -28.43 8.63
N CYS A 446 -11.40 -28.16 7.55
CA CYS A 446 -12.28 -29.17 6.98
C CYS A 446 -11.52 -30.39 6.43
N ASP A 447 -12.20 -31.54 6.40
CA ASP A 447 -11.70 -32.78 5.80
C ASP A 447 -12.35 -33.06 4.43
N SER A 448 -13.25 -32.18 3.98
CA SER A 448 -13.89 -32.27 2.67
C SER A 448 -13.04 -31.63 1.56
N CYS A 449 -13.41 -31.84 0.29
CA CYS A 449 -12.69 -31.24 -0.84
C CYS A 449 -12.62 -29.70 -0.71
N ARG A 450 -11.40 -29.15 -0.60
CA ARG A 450 -11.14 -27.71 -0.40
C ARG A 450 -11.79 -26.85 -1.49
N MET A 451 -11.59 -27.22 -2.75
CA MET A 451 -12.18 -26.48 -3.88
C MET A 451 -13.70 -26.55 -3.88
N LYS A 452 -14.28 -27.70 -3.49
CA LYS A 452 -15.75 -27.82 -3.36
C LYS A 452 -16.26 -26.88 -2.26
N TYR A 453 -15.59 -26.82 -1.11
CA TYR A 453 -15.95 -25.87 -0.05
C TYR A 453 -15.98 -24.41 -0.57
N LEU A 454 -14.95 -23.97 -1.30
CA LEU A 454 -14.89 -22.62 -1.85
C LEU A 454 -16.00 -22.34 -2.88
N ARG A 455 -16.34 -23.33 -3.70
CA ARG A 455 -17.42 -23.24 -4.69
C ARG A 455 -18.78 -23.16 -4.01
N ASP A 456 -19.05 -24.03 -3.05
CA ASP A 456 -20.29 -24.03 -2.27
C ASP A 456 -20.47 -22.70 -1.52
N TYR A 457 -19.38 -22.15 -0.96
CA TYR A 457 -19.38 -20.82 -0.33
C TYR A 457 -19.78 -19.68 -1.28
N LEU A 458 -19.43 -19.82 -2.57
CA LEU A 458 -19.72 -18.85 -3.62
C LEU A 458 -20.98 -19.20 -4.44
N ASP A 459 -21.82 -20.10 -3.92
CA ASP A 459 -23.06 -20.58 -4.54
C ASP A 459 -22.87 -21.29 -5.90
N ASP A 460 -21.70 -21.85 -6.17
CA ASP A 460 -21.47 -22.80 -7.27
C ASP A 460 -21.67 -24.23 -6.77
N LYS A 461 -22.91 -24.72 -6.89
CA LYS A 461 -23.40 -25.97 -6.27
C LYS A 461 -23.09 -27.25 -7.04
N ALA A 462 -22.15 -27.25 -8.00
CA ALA A 462 -21.85 -28.52 -8.68
C ALA A 462 -21.15 -29.51 -7.74
N ASP A 463 -21.57 -30.77 -7.79
CA ASP A 463 -21.26 -31.76 -6.75
C ASP A 463 -19.89 -32.48 -6.94
N SER A 464 -19.09 -32.03 -7.91
CA SER A 464 -17.82 -32.67 -8.26
C SER A 464 -16.69 -32.33 -7.30
N LYS A 465 -15.98 -33.35 -6.79
CA LYS A 465 -14.67 -33.17 -6.13
C LYS A 465 -13.62 -32.70 -7.14
N CYS A 466 -12.60 -31.97 -6.68
CA CYS A 466 -11.52 -31.48 -7.56
C CYS A 466 -10.40 -32.49 -7.81
N ASN A 467 -10.27 -33.52 -6.97
CA ASN A 467 -9.22 -34.54 -7.04
C ASN A 467 -7.76 -34.02 -7.03
N LYS A 468 -7.55 -32.74 -6.66
CA LYS A 468 -6.23 -32.08 -6.65
C LYS A 468 -5.87 -31.37 -5.34
N CYS A 469 -6.80 -31.29 -4.39
CA CYS A 469 -6.49 -30.76 -3.06
C CYS A 469 -5.96 -31.84 -2.10
N ASP A 470 -5.24 -31.42 -1.07
CA ASP A 470 -4.78 -32.25 0.06
C ASP A 470 -5.82 -33.27 0.55
N ASN A 471 -7.06 -32.82 0.80
CA ASN A 471 -8.14 -33.68 1.30
C ASN A 471 -8.63 -34.71 0.26
N CYS A 472 -8.46 -34.44 -1.04
CA CYS A 472 -8.74 -35.44 -2.08
C CYS A 472 -7.59 -36.41 -2.30
N LEU A 473 -6.35 -36.00 -2.00
CA LEU A 473 -5.13 -36.74 -2.32
C LEU A 473 -4.57 -37.56 -1.14
N GLY A 474 -5.17 -37.51 0.05
CA GLY A 474 -4.77 -38.36 1.18
C GLY A 474 -4.52 -37.67 2.53
N GLY A 475 -5.01 -36.45 2.74
CA GLY A 475 -5.14 -35.83 4.08
C GLY A 475 -4.10 -34.77 4.45
N SER A 476 -4.27 -34.15 5.63
CA SER A 476 -3.52 -32.96 6.06
C SER A 476 -2.03 -33.23 6.26
N THR A 477 -1.18 -32.35 5.74
CA THR A 477 0.28 -32.41 5.95
C THR A 477 0.67 -31.53 7.14
N ILE A 478 1.42 -32.08 8.09
CA ILE A 478 2.09 -31.31 9.14
C ILE A 478 3.54 -31.12 8.71
N TRP A 479 4.04 -29.88 8.76
CA TRP A 479 5.43 -29.56 8.51
C TRP A 479 6.15 -29.26 9.83
N ARG A 480 7.36 -29.81 9.96
CA ARG A 480 8.32 -29.48 11.02
C ARG A 480 9.69 -29.32 10.39
N ASN A 481 10.40 -28.28 10.81
CA ASN A 481 11.77 -28.05 10.36
C ASN A 481 12.72 -29.19 10.79
N SER A 482 13.80 -29.35 10.02
CA SER A 482 14.96 -30.11 10.50
C SER A 482 15.79 -29.25 11.46
N PRO A 483 16.61 -29.86 12.34
CA PRO A 483 17.46 -29.10 13.27
C PRO A 483 18.38 -28.09 12.57
N GLU A 484 18.87 -28.42 11.38
CA GLU A 484 19.74 -27.54 10.58
C GLU A 484 18.98 -26.30 10.09
N LEU A 485 17.73 -26.47 9.64
CA LEU A 485 16.88 -25.36 9.26
C LEU A 485 16.55 -24.46 10.46
N ASP A 486 16.27 -25.05 11.62
CA ASP A 486 16.00 -24.27 12.84
C ASP A 486 17.19 -23.41 13.26
N ILE A 487 18.42 -23.94 13.17
CA ILE A 487 19.64 -23.17 13.44
C ILE A 487 19.76 -22.00 12.45
N LEU A 488 19.65 -22.27 11.15
CA LEU A 488 19.73 -21.25 10.09
C LEU A 488 18.69 -20.13 10.28
N ILE A 489 17.44 -20.50 10.57
CA ILE A 489 16.34 -19.56 10.77
C ILE A 489 16.57 -18.74 12.03
N LYS A 490 17.03 -19.39 13.11
CA LYS A 490 17.35 -18.70 14.36
C LYS A 490 18.48 -17.69 14.17
N GLU A 491 19.56 -18.07 13.49
CA GLU A 491 20.66 -17.16 13.14
C GLU A 491 20.16 -15.96 12.32
N PHE A 492 19.28 -16.21 11.34
CA PHE A 492 18.66 -15.14 10.57
C PHE A 492 17.82 -14.19 11.45
N LEU A 493 16.93 -14.72 12.29
CA LEU A 493 16.04 -13.94 13.15
C LEU A 493 16.81 -13.18 14.26
N GLU A 494 17.98 -13.68 14.64
CA GLU A 494 18.89 -13.03 15.59
C GLU A 494 19.78 -11.96 14.92
N GLY A 495 20.10 -12.11 13.63
CA GLY A 495 20.92 -11.21 12.81
C GLY A 495 20.17 -10.21 11.92
N GLU A 496 18.84 -10.10 12.02
CA GLU A 496 18.07 -9.01 11.39
C GLU A 496 17.88 -7.82 12.31
N TYR A 497 18.49 -6.69 11.92
CA TYR A 497 18.41 -5.43 12.65
C TYR A 497 17.62 -4.39 11.85
N PRO A 498 16.43 -3.98 12.30
CA PRO A 498 15.61 -3.02 11.55
C PRO A 498 16.27 -1.65 11.44
N SER A 499 16.41 -1.13 10.21
CA SER A 499 16.78 0.26 9.98
C SER A 499 15.65 1.20 10.43
N LEU A 500 15.99 2.32 11.05
CA LEU A 500 15.02 3.30 11.55
C LEU A 500 14.50 4.27 10.46
N HIS A 501 15.13 4.28 9.28
CA HIS A 501 14.76 5.13 8.13
C HIS A 501 14.45 6.58 8.53
N ASN A 502 15.37 7.19 9.29
CA ASN A 502 15.22 8.51 9.87
C ASN A 502 16.27 9.51 9.39
N ALA A 503 17.07 9.15 8.37
CA ALA A 503 18.11 10.03 7.85
C ALA A 503 17.57 11.42 7.47
N ASN A 504 18.30 12.44 7.87
CA ASN A 504 18.02 13.83 7.51
C ASN A 504 19.34 14.60 7.42
N LYS A 505 19.70 15.00 6.20
CA LYS A 505 20.95 15.73 5.92
C LYS A 505 21.00 17.10 6.61
N GLU A 506 19.87 17.79 6.77
CA GLU A 506 19.80 19.09 7.45
C GLU A 506 20.12 18.98 8.95
N TYR A 507 19.97 17.78 9.54
CA TYR A 507 20.21 17.53 10.96
C TYR A 507 21.43 16.62 11.21
N CYS A 508 22.29 16.42 10.20
CA CYS A 508 23.43 15.48 10.24
C CYS A 508 23.03 14.06 10.71
N LEU A 509 21.76 13.68 10.53
CA LEU A 509 21.20 12.43 11.03
C LEU A 509 21.30 11.36 9.95
N ILE A 510 21.95 10.24 10.25
CA ILE A 510 21.95 9.05 9.40
C ILE A 510 20.86 8.07 9.85
N ASN A 511 20.64 7.02 9.05
CA ASN A 511 19.73 5.95 9.43
C ASN A 511 20.24 5.24 10.69
N GLY A 512 19.41 5.23 11.73
CA GLY A 512 19.66 4.45 12.92
C GLY A 512 19.35 2.96 12.73
N VAL A 513 19.64 2.18 13.78
CA VAL A 513 19.37 0.74 13.81
C VAL A 513 18.64 0.35 15.11
N ALA A 514 17.73 -0.60 15.00
CA ALA A 514 17.12 -1.30 16.13
C ALA A 514 17.68 -2.71 16.26
N ALA A 515 17.81 -3.22 17.49
CA ALA A 515 18.18 -4.62 17.71
C ALA A 515 17.06 -5.61 17.34
N SER A 516 15.80 -5.19 17.33
CA SER A 516 14.69 -6.00 16.81
C SER A 516 13.46 -5.17 16.43
N TYR A 517 12.49 -5.78 15.76
CA TYR A 517 11.14 -5.22 15.72
C TYR A 517 10.46 -5.42 17.09
N TYR A 518 9.60 -4.48 17.44
CA TYR A 518 8.75 -4.57 18.62
C TYR A 518 7.62 -5.58 18.34
N GLY A 519 7.65 -6.72 19.03
CA GLY A 519 6.64 -7.78 18.89
C GLY A 519 7.01 -8.93 17.93
N SER A 520 8.17 -8.88 17.25
CA SER A 520 8.65 -10.00 16.42
C SER A 520 9.39 -11.08 17.22
N SER A 521 9.62 -10.86 18.52
CA SER A 521 10.31 -11.77 19.44
C SER A 521 9.93 -11.46 20.89
N ASN A 522 10.43 -12.25 21.85
CA ASN A 522 10.30 -12.02 23.29
C ASN A 522 10.87 -10.66 23.76
N VAL A 523 11.62 -9.93 22.92
CA VAL A 523 12.20 -8.61 23.23
C VAL A 523 11.13 -7.59 23.65
N GLY A 524 9.99 -7.54 22.97
CA GLY A 524 8.90 -6.61 23.32
C GLY A 524 8.29 -6.91 24.70
N ALA A 525 8.09 -8.20 25.00
CA ALA A 525 7.62 -8.66 26.30
C ALA A 525 8.66 -8.39 27.40
N LEU A 526 9.94 -8.62 27.14
CA LEU A 526 11.04 -8.32 28.07
C LEU A 526 11.15 -6.83 28.37
N ILE A 527 11.06 -5.96 27.35
CA ILE A 527 11.05 -4.50 27.55
C ILE A 527 9.83 -4.09 28.39
N HIS A 528 8.65 -4.67 28.13
CA HIS A 528 7.44 -4.40 28.90
C HIS A 528 7.60 -4.82 30.36
N LYS A 529 8.07 -6.06 30.62
CA LYS A 529 8.34 -6.55 31.98
C LYS A 529 9.35 -5.67 32.71
N CYS A 530 10.46 -5.29 32.08
CA CYS A 530 11.47 -4.42 32.70
C CYS A 530 10.92 -3.02 33.04
N LYS A 531 10.07 -2.45 32.17
CA LYS A 531 9.48 -1.12 32.39
C LYS A 531 8.35 -1.11 33.43
N TYR A 532 7.59 -2.20 33.59
CA TYR A 532 6.34 -2.21 34.38
C TYR A 532 6.34 -3.18 35.57
N GLU A 533 7.23 -4.19 35.61
CA GLU A 533 7.29 -5.23 36.66
C GLU A 533 8.55 -5.09 37.56
N ASN A 534 9.11 -3.88 37.68
CA ASN A 534 10.13 -3.49 38.68
C ASN A 534 11.46 -4.28 38.69
N LYS A 535 12.12 -4.46 37.53
CA LYS A 535 13.47 -5.08 37.46
C LYS A 535 14.68 -4.13 37.36
N GLY A 536 14.51 -2.81 37.36
CA GLY A 536 15.61 -1.83 37.50
C GLY A 536 16.66 -1.75 36.37
N TYR A 537 16.83 -2.79 35.54
CA TYR A 537 17.76 -2.85 34.41
C TYR A 537 17.23 -3.73 33.26
N PHE A 538 17.75 -3.50 32.05
CA PHE A 538 17.53 -4.42 30.92
C PHE A 538 18.51 -5.62 31.03
N PRO A 539 18.06 -6.85 30.75
CA PRO A 539 18.91 -8.05 30.84
C PRO A 539 20.07 -8.04 29.85
N ASP A 540 21.15 -8.77 30.17
CA ASP A 540 22.38 -8.86 29.36
C ASP A 540 22.11 -9.39 27.95
N SER A 541 21.11 -10.25 27.79
CA SER A 541 20.68 -10.73 26.48
C SER A 541 20.21 -9.62 25.54
N LEU A 542 19.62 -8.53 26.05
CA LEU A 542 19.27 -7.35 25.25
C LEU A 542 20.49 -6.49 24.93
N LEU A 543 21.44 -6.39 25.87
CA LEU A 543 22.71 -5.71 25.64
C LEU A 543 23.48 -6.37 24.49
N GLU A 544 23.66 -7.70 24.54
CA GLU A 544 24.32 -8.46 23.47
C GLU A 544 23.65 -8.25 22.12
N LYS A 545 22.32 -8.26 22.08
CA LYS A 545 21.58 -8.03 20.82
C LYS A 545 21.80 -6.62 20.26
N VAL A 546 21.84 -5.60 21.11
CA VAL A 546 22.13 -4.22 20.71
C VAL A 546 23.58 -4.04 20.28
N LEU A 547 24.54 -4.68 20.95
CA LEU A 547 25.94 -4.67 20.54
C LEU A 547 26.13 -5.38 19.20
N SER A 548 25.44 -6.48 18.96
CA SER A 548 25.44 -7.16 17.67
C SER A 548 24.85 -6.28 16.57
N ALA A 549 23.74 -5.58 16.84
CA ALA A 549 23.16 -4.60 15.91
C ALA A 549 24.13 -3.45 15.58
N TYR A 550 24.81 -2.92 16.60
CA TYR A 550 25.84 -1.89 16.43
C TYR A 550 26.99 -2.39 15.55
N ARG A 551 27.56 -3.56 15.88
CA ARG A 551 28.68 -4.15 15.12
C ARG A 551 28.29 -4.40 13.67
N ALA A 552 27.10 -4.95 13.43
CA ALA A 552 26.64 -5.24 12.07
C ALA A 552 26.39 -3.99 11.23
N CYS A 553 25.85 -2.91 11.82
CA CYS A 553 25.38 -1.75 11.05
C CYS A 553 26.30 -0.54 11.09
N PHE A 554 27.18 -0.44 12.09
CA PHE A 554 28.04 0.73 12.31
C PHE A 554 29.54 0.41 12.40
N GLN A 555 29.98 -0.80 12.03
CA GLN A 555 31.40 -1.20 12.05
C GLN A 555 32.39 -0.18 11.44
N ASN A 556 31.96 0.57 10.42
CA ASN A 556 32.81 1.52 9.70
C ASN A 556 32.74 2.95 10.27
N ILE A 557 31.92 3.20 11.29
CA ILE A 557 31.73 4.53 11.87
C ILE A 557 32.39 4.57 13.25
N LYS A 558 33.34 5.48 13.43
CA LYS A 558 33.88 5.81 14.74
C LYS A 558 33.00 6.88 15.39
N PHE A 559 32.39 6.55 16.52
CA PHE A 559 31.67 7.52 17.35
C PHE A 559 32.57 8.05 18.45
N ASP A 560 32.58 9.36 18.64
CA ASP A 560 33.45 10.05 19.61
C ASP A 560 32.73 10.28 20.95
N LEU A 561 31.39 10.22 20.95
CA LEU A 561 30.57 10.45 22.13
C LEU A 561 29.23 9.71 22.03
N ALA A 562 28.86 9.04 23.12
CA ALA A 562 27.54 8.46 23.31
C ALA A 562 26.66 9.40 24.15
N ILE A 563 25.40 9.53 23.77
CA ILE A 563 24.36 10.24 24.52
C ILE A 563 23.12 9.35 24.60
N PHE A 564 22.23 9.63 25.53
CA PHE A 564 21.00 8.87 25.70
C PHE A 564 19.78 9.79 25.77
N VAL A 565 18.62 9.28 25.35
CA VAL A 565 17.37 10.03 25.43
C VAL A 565 17.01 10.28 26.90
N PRO A 566 16.86 11.54 27.35
CA PRO A 566 16.53 11.84 28.73
C PRO A 566 15.17 11.23 29.11
N PRO A 567 15.07 10.63 30.30
CA PRO A 567 13.87 9.90 30.70
C PRO A 567 12.64 10.82 30.78
N THR A 568 11.46 10.22 30.61
CA THR A 568 10.17 10.93 30.67
C THR A 568 9.43 10.68 31.98
N GLU A 569 9.69 9.53 32.60
CA GLU A 569 9.28 9.17 33.96
C GLU A 569 10.58 8.92 34.74
N SER A 570 10.56 9.03 36.08
CA SER A 570 11.73 9.02 36.99
C SER A 570 12.55 7.71 37.03
N LYS A 571 12.60 6.94 35.95
CA LYS A 571 13.31 5.65 35.84
C LYS A 571 14.58 5.82 35.00
N ASP A 572 15.74 5.55 35.59
CA ASP A 572 17.07 5.58 34.94
C ASP A 572 17.36 4.36 34.02
N LEU A 573 16.33 3.62 33.59
CA LEU A 573 16.48 2.40 32.79
C LEU A 573 17.29 2.62 31.49
N VAL A 574 16.97 3.68 30.74
CA VAL A 574 17.66 4.01 29.47
C VAL A 574 19.08 4.50 29.75
N ARG A 575 19.28 5.27 30.81
CA ARG A 575 20.60 5.76 31.25
C ARG A 575 21.51 4.58 31.59
N ASN A 576 21.07 3.70 32.50
CA ASN A 576 21.83 2.52 32.93
C ASN A 576 22.18 1.62 31.73
N PHE A 577 21.27 1.51 30.77
CA PHE A 577 21.50 0.76 29.54
C PHE A 577 22.54 1.42 28.64
N ALA A 578 22.43 2.73 28.41
CA ALA A 578 23.36 3.49 27.60
C ALA A 578 24.78 3.46 28.20
N GLU A 579 24.93 3.56 29.51
CA GLU A 579 26.22 3.43 30.21
C GLU A 579 26.87 2.06 29.94
N ARG A 580 26.08 0.98 29.97
CA ARG A 580 26.57 -0.37 29.69
C ARG A 580 26.94 -0.57 28.22
N VAL A 581 26.15 -0.03 27.30
CA VAL A 581 26.47 -0.04 25.86
C VAL A 581 27.75 0.75 25.59
N ALA A 582 27.84 1.98 26.10
CA ALA A 582 29.01 2.85 25.95
C ALA A 582 30.29 2.20 26.51
N LYS A 583 30.21 1.58 27.69
CA LYS A 583 31.31 0.81 28.29
C LYS A 583 31.74 -0.38 27.42
N ALA A 584 30.80 -1.14 26.88
CA ALA A 584 31.12 -2.28 26.02
C ALA A 584 31.69 -1.88 24.64
N LEU A 585 31.41 -0.66 24.19
CA LEU A 585 31.91 -0.10 22.93
C LEU A 585 33.16 0.78 23.08
N ASP A 586 33.61 1.03 24.31
CA ASP A 586 34.68 1.98 24.64
C ASP A 586 34.43 3.40 24.09
N ILE A 587 33.18 3.87 24.21
CA ILE A 587 32.77 5.22 23.79
C ILE A 587 32.49 6.07 25.05
N PRO A 588 33.06 7.27 25.18
CA PRO A 588 32.73 8.18 26.28
C PRO A 588 31.24 8.54 26.28
N ILE A 589 30.59 8.57 27.44
CA ILE A 589 29.17 8.92 27.58
C ILE A 589 28.99 10.33 28.17
N SER A 590 28.11 11.14 27.59
CA SER A 590 27.74 12.47 28.11
C SER A 590 26.34 12.48 28.72
N TYR A 591 26.20 13.22 29.82
CA TYR A 591 24.96 13.41 30.59
C TYR A 591 24.34 14.80 30.35
N ASN A 592 24.88 15.56 29.40
CA ASN A 592 24.54 16.97 29.20
C ASN A 592 23.32 17.21 28.30
N LEU A 593 22.77 16.17 27.66
CA LEU A 593 21.47 16.24 26.99
C LEU A 593 20.36 16.23 28.05
N GLN A 594 19.57 17.30 28.12
CA GLN A 594 18.54 17.48 29.14
C GLN A 594 17.23 17.97 28.56
N LYS A 595 16.15 17.79 29.33
CA LYS A 595 14.84 18.35 29.00
C LYS A 595 14.66 19.71 29.64
N LYS A 596 14.32 20.70 28.82
CA LYS A 596 13.93 22.05 29.26
C LYS A 596 12.57 22.07 29.97
N ARG A 597 11.73 21.08 29.66
CA ARG A 597 10.36 20.96 30.18
C ARG A 597 9.94 19.50 30.23
N ASP A 598 8.97 19.21 31.10
CA ASP A 598 8.35 17.89 31.14
C ASP A 598 7.61 17.58 29.84
N THR A 599 7.80 16.35 29.39
CA THR A 599 7.12 15.76 28.22
C THR A 599 6.30 14.56 28.69
N LYS A 600 5.31 14.11 27.93
CA LYS A 600 4.65 12.82 28.20
C LYS A 600 5.27 11.70 27.35
N PRO A 601 5.19 10.42 27.78
CA PRO A 601 5.66 9.30 26.98
C PRO A 601 5.01 9.28 25.60
N GLN A 602 5.80 9.09 24.54
CA GLN A 602 5.33 9.20 23.15
C GLN A 602 4.17 8.26 22.79
N LYS A 603 4.12 7.08 23.43
CA LYS A 603 3.03 6.09 23.29
C LYS A 603 1.66 6.61 23.73
N VAL A 604 1.61 7.66 24.55
CA VAL A 604 0.34 8.28 24.97
C VAL A 604 -0.34 8.93 23.78
N PHE A 605 0.42 9.42 22.79
CA PHE A 605 -0.12 10.15 21.65
C PHE A 605 -0.41 9.22 20.47
N GLN A 606 -1.59 9.32 19.88
CA GLN A 606 -2.00 8.46 18.76
C GLN A 606 -1.76 9.10 17.38
N ASN A 607 -1.36 10.37 17.31
CA ASN A 607 -1.10 11.07 16.04
C ASN A 607 0.26 11.79 16.04
N SER A 608 0.82 11.97 14.85
CA SER A 608 2.14 12.58 14.64
C SER A 608 2.20 14.04 15.09
N TRP A 609 1.10 14.79 15.01
CA TRP A 609 1.06 16.19 15.44
C TRP A 609 1.27 16.32 16.95
N ASN A 610 0.51 15.58 17.77
CA ASN A 610 0.69 15.61 19.22
C ASN A 610 2.06 15.05 19.62
N LYS A 611 2.55 14.01 18.93
CA LYS A 611 3.90 13.46 19.16
C LYS A 611 4.98 14.53 18.93
N LYS A 612 4.88 15.29 17.84
CA LYS A 612 5.78 16.41 17.52
C LYS A 612 5.64 17.54 18.52
N ASP A 613 4.43 18.05 18.77
CA ASP A 613 4.18 19.15 19.71
C ASP A 613 4.68 18.83 21.14
N ASN A 614 4.59 17.55 21.54
CA ASN A 614 5.04 17.10 22.86
C ASN A 614 6.54 17.30 23.05
N VAL A 615 7.36 17.10 22.01
CA VAL A 615 8.83 17.22 22.11
C VAL A 615 9.38 18.51 21.52
N ASP A 616 8.63 19.24 20.69
CA ASP A 616 9.12 20.46 20.04
C ASP A 616 9.71 21.43 21.07
N GLY A 617 10.98 21.80 20.87
CA GLY A 617 11.74 22.68 21.76
C GLY A 617 12.01 22.11 23.16
N ALA A 618 11.78 20.82 23.41
CA ALA A 618 11.87 20.23 24.75
C ALA A 618 13.30 19.89 25.18
N PHE A 619 14.28 19.88 24.27
CA PHE A 619 15.65 19.44 24.57
C PHE A 619 16.66 20.56 24.50
N GLU A 620 17.70 20.45 25.32
CA GLU A 620 18.90 21.30 25.31
C GLU A 620 20.15 20.50 25.63
N PHE A 621 21.31 21.05 25.26
CA PHE A 621 22.60 20.49 25.63
C PHE A 621 23.39 21.52 26.43
N LYS A 622 23.77 21.18 27.67
CA LYS A 622 24.37 22.15 28.61
C LYS A 622 25.82 22.53 28.29
N ASN A 623 26.59 21.66 27.64
CA ASN A 623 28.00 21.90 27.34
C ASN A 623 28.31 21.79 25.83
N PRO A 624 28.06 22.83 25.02
CA PRO A 624 28.20 22.77 23.57
C PRO A 624 29.57 22.31 23.05
N GLU A 625 30.64 22.59 23.78
CA GLU A 625 32.03 22.27 23.40
C GLU A 625 32.29 20.76 23.29
N GLU A 626 31.50 19.94 23.99
CA GLU A 626 31.58 18.47 23.88
C GLU A 626 31.09 17.93 22.53
N LEU A 627 30.36 18.72 21.74
CA LEU A 627 29.67 18.24 20.54
C LEU A 627 30.35 18.68 19.23
N GLU A 628 31.07 19.80 19.24
CA GLU A 628 31.60 20.40 18.02
C GLU A 628 32.53 19.42 17.28
N GLY A 629 32.20 19.16 16.01
CA GLY A 629 32.97 18.27 15.13
C GLY A 629 32.89 16.77 15.44
N ARG A 630 32.10 16.34 16.43
CA ARG A 630 32.04 14.93 16.87
C ARG A 630 30.97 14.10 16.16
N ASN A 631 31.24 12.80 16.05
CA ASN A 631 30.28 11.77 15.67
C ASN A 631 29.55 11.25 16.91
N ILE A 632 28.23 11.42 16.94
CA ILE A 632 27.40 11.18 18.12
C ILE A 632 26.56 9.91 17.96
N LEU A 633 26.62 9.02 18.95
CA LEU A 633 25.76 7.85 19.07
C LEU A 633 24.64 8.13 20.08
N LEU A 634 23.39 8.22 19.61
CA LEU A 634 22.21 8.39 20.45
C LEU A 634 21.57 7.04 20.79
N ILE A 635 21.44 6.75 22.09
CA ILE A 635 20.88 5.50 22.59
C ILE A 635 19.46 5.75 23.15
N ASP A 636 18.51 4.89 22.76
CA ASP A 636 17.14 4.89 23.27
C ASP A 636 16.60 3.46 23.43
N ASP A 637 15.46 3.29 24.09
CA ASP A 637 14.83 1.98 24.24
C ASP A 637 13.97 1.57 23.04
N ILE A 638 13.05 2.43 22.61
CA ILE A 638 12.05 2.10 21.58
C ILE A 638 11.96 3.23 20.56
N TYR A 639 12.23 2.91 19.30
CA TYR A 639 11.89 3.77 18.19
C TYR A 639 10.43 3.60 17.78
N ASP A 640 9.65 4.66 17.97
CA ASP A 640 8.29 4.76 17.45
C ASP A 640 8.25 5.67 16.22
N SER A 641 7.56 6.82 16.26
CA SER A 641 7.48 7.74 15.11
C SER A 641 8.79 8.47 14.72
N GLY A 642 9.86 8.29 15.49
CA GLY A 642 11.10 9.06 15.36
C GLY A 642 11.02 10.53 15.79
N ALA A 643 9.86 11.02 16.28
CA ALA A 643 9.68 12.42 16.66
C ALA A 643 10.70 12.90 17.72
N THR A 644 10.95 12.09 18.76
CA THR A 644 11.94 12.41 19.80
C THR A 644 13.35 12.53 19.21
N ILE A 645 13.77 11.55 18.41
CA ILE A 645 15.11 11.53 17.79
C ILE A 645 15.28 12.69 16.83
N LYS A 646 14.27 12.99 16.00
CA LYS A 646 14.31 14.12 15.07
C LYS A 646 14.42 15.47 15.81
N GLU A 647 13.73 15.64 16.93
CA GLU A 647 13.85 16.87 17.71
C GLU A 647 15.20 16.98 18.40
N ILE A 648 15.74 15.89 18.95
CA ILE A 648 17.11 15.86 19.48
C ILE A 648 18.11 16.23 18.38
N ALA A 649 18.01 15.61 17.19
CA ALA A 649 18.86 15.92 16.05
C ALA A 649 18.82 17.41 15.68
N LYS A 650 17.61 17.99 15.60
CA LYS A 650 17.39 19.42 15.35
C LYS A 650 18.00 20.32 16.43
N THR A 651 18.02 19.89 17.69
CA THR A 651 18.70 20.59 18.78
C THR A 651 20.22 20.50 18.64
N LEU A 652 20.74 19.29 18.39
CA LEU A 652 22.19 19.03 18.38
C LEU A 652 22.91 19.62 17.17
N VAL A 653 22.25 19.71 16.01
CA VAL A 653 22.87 20.27 14.80
C VAL A 653 23.31 21.72 14.98
N ARG A 654 22.68 22.46 15.90
CA ARG A 654 23.04 23.85 16.26
C ARG A 654 24.43 23.95 16.89
N TYR A 655 24.95 22.84 17.41
CA TYR A 655 26.27 22.72 18.02
C TYR A 655 27.32 22.11 17.07
N LYS A 656 27.05 22.13 15.75
CA LYS A 656 27.99 21.71 14.69
C LYS A 656 28.56 20.29 14.86
N ILE A 657 27.71 19.33 15.22
CA ILE A 657 28.08 17.92 15.18
C ILE A 657 28.40 17.48 13.73
N ASN A 658 29.29 16.51 13.57
CA ASN A 658 29.61 15.96 12.24
C ASN A 658 28.54 14.94 11.80
N LEU A 659 28.12 14.07 12.71
CA LEU A 659 27.18 12.99 12.43
C LEU A 659 26.39 12.59 13.67
N LEU A 660 25.13 12.22 13.49
CA LEU A 660 24.29 11.61 14.51
C LEU A 660 23.72 10.29 13.99
N ALA A 661 23.89 9.21 14.75
CA ALA A 661 23.22 7.94 14.53
C ALA A 661 22.45 7.53 15.77
N SER A 662 21.33 6.83 15.59
CA SER A 662 20.54 6.33 16.71
C SER A 662 20.57 4.80 16.80
N LEU A 663 20.82 4.28 17.99
CA LEU A 663 20.82 2.86 18.33
C LEU A 663 19.73 2.58 19.35
N VAL A 664 18.77 1.71 19.02
CA VAL A 664 17.63 1.40 19.90
C VAL A 664 17.46 -0.09 20.14
N ILE A 665 16.79 -0.46 21.23
CA ILE A 665 16.49 -1.87 21.53
C ILE A 665 15.44 -2.40 20.56
N ALA A 666 14.35 -1.66 20.32
CA ALA A 666 13.27 -2.13 19.45
C ALA A 666 12.63 -1.03 18.59
N LYS A 667 12.17 -1.39 17.38
CA LYS A 667 11.41 -0.52 16.46
C LYS A 667 9.92 -0.91 16.43
N THR A 668 8.99 0.02 16.63
CA THR A 668 7.55 -0.28 16.51
C THR A 668 7.11 -0.52 15.06
N VAL A 669 6.11 -1.38 14.88
CA VAL A 669 5.52 -1.67 13.59
C VAL A 669 4.50 -0.57 13.24
N GLY A 670 4.78 0.25 12.22
CA GLY A 670 3.85 1.27 11.71
C GLY A 670 4.37 2.72 11.67
N SER A 671 5.63 2.96 12.02
CA SER A 671 6.28 4.27 11.92
C SER A 671 7.10 4.42 10.63
N VAL A 672 6.43 4.32 9.48
CA VAL A 672 7.02 4.85 8.24
C VAL A 672 6.70 6.33 8.22
N GLY A 673 7.69 7.14 8.60
CA GLY A 673 7.65 8.58 8.34
C GLY A 673 7.89 8.84 6.87
N ASP A 674 7.18 9.81 6.30
CA ASP A 674 7.47 10.36 4.98
C ASP A 674 8.95 10.76 4.90
N SER A 675 9.74 10.08 4.06
CA SER A 675 10.79 10.64 3.18
C SER A 675 11.69 9.53 2.61
N ASP A 676 11.86 9.61 1.29
CA ASP A 676 12.72 8.80 0.45
C ASP A 676 14.23 9.08 0.68
N ASN A 677 15.03 8.01 0.59
CA ASN A 677 16.29 7.86 -0.16
C ASN A 677 17.13 6.77 0.50
N VAL A 678 17.30 5.66 -0.22
CA VAL A 678 18.21 4.58 0.14
C VAL A 678 19.63 5.04 -0.14
N LEU A 679 20.41 5.27 0.92
CA LEU A 679 21.87 5.31 0.84
C LEU A 679 22.43 4.46 1.98
N SER A 680 23.31 3.52 1.65
CA SER A 680 24.03 2.68 2.60
C SER A 680 25.02 3.52 3.44
N PRO A 681 25.37 3.09 4.66
CA PRO A 681 26.35 3.77 5.52
C PRO A 681 27.73 4.00 4.86
N ASP A 682 28.10 3.14 3.90
CA ASP A 682 29.41 3.18 3.23
C ASP A 682 29.61 4.39 2.30
N ASN A 683 28.54 5.08 1.90
CA ASN A 683 28.63 6.24 1.00
C ASN A 683 28.83 7.60 1.69
N LEU A 684 28.83 7.65 3.03
CA LEU A 684 29.04 8.90 3.80
C LEU A 684 30.47 9.05 4.36
N LEU A 685 31.19 7.96 4.56
CA LEU A 685 32.57 7.98 5.10
C LEU A 685 33.65 8.27 4.05
N LYS A 686 33.32 8.17 2.76
CA LYS A 686 34.28 8.41 1.66
C LYS A 686 34.48 9.88 1.27
N HIS A 687 33.80 10.84 1.91
CA HIS A 687 33.90 12.26 1.55
C HIS A 687 34.48 13.19 2.63
N THR A 688 34.89 12.66 3.78
CA THR A 688 35.54 13.43 4.86
C THR A 688 37.07 13.35 4.86
N ALA A 689 37.69 12.57 3.96
CA ALA A 689 39.15 12.42 3.87
C ALA A 689 39.83 13.19 2.71
N GLU A 690 39.07 13.86 1.84
CA GLU A 690 39.60 14.54 0.64
C GLU A 690 39.35 16.06 0.70
N THR A 691 39.87 16.74 1.72
CA THR A 691 39.90 18.21 1.76
C THR A 691 41.21 18.77 2.31
N THR A 692 42.32 18.07 2.13
CA THR A 692 43.67 18.61 2.36
C THR A 692 44.70 17.98 1.43
N ASP A 693 44.53 18.05 0.11
CA ASP A 693 45.66 18.34 -0.77
C ASP A 693 45.24 18.71 -2.21
N LYS A 694 45.84 19.81 -2.65
CA LYS A 694 46.10 20.30 -4.02
C LYS A 694 45.27 19.77 -5.20
N LYS A 695 44.60 20.75 -5.85
CA LYS A 695 44.76 21.11 -7.27
C LYS A 695 45.32 20.00 -8.19
N GLN A 696 44.43 19.39 -8.98
CA GLN A 696 44.54 19.03 -10.41
C GLN A 696 43.84 17.68 -10.70
N GLY A 697 42.99 17.67 -11.74
CA GLY A 697 42.45 16.45 -12.35
C GLY A 697 41.15 15.95 -11.73
N ASN A 698 40.02 16.47 -12.19
CA ASN A 698 38.68 15.99 -11.84
C ASN A 698 38.15 15.19 -13.04
N ASP A 699 38.03 13.87 -12.92
CA ASP A 699 37.18 13.07 -13.80
C ASP A 699 36.61 11.84 -13.07
N ASN A 700 35.29 11.68 -13.20
CA ASN A 700 34.43 10.54 -12.87
C ASN A 700 33.96 10.32 -11.40
N LYS A 701 32.88 11.02 -11.04
CA LYS A 701 31.79 10.52 -10.17
C LYS A 701 30.43 10.95 -10.74
N GLU A 702 29.44 10.07 -10.64
CA GLU A 702 28.09 10.20 -11.22
C GLU A 702 27.41 11.54 -10.91
N LEU A 703 27.03 12.23 -11.98
CA LEU A 703 26.48 13.58 -11.99
C LEU A 703 25.20 13.72 -11.15
N ASN A 704 25.22 14.72 -10.26
CA ASN A 704 24.06 15.22 -9.54
C ASN A 704 22.96 15.61 -10.55
N TYR A 705 21.68 15.38 -10.25
CA TYR A 705 20.55 15.70 -11.16
C TYR A 705 20.61 17.14 -11.69
N ILE A 706 21.09 18.07 -10.86
CA ILE A 706 21.28 19.49 -11.22
C ILE A 706 22.42 19.67 -12.24
N GLU A 707 23.48 18.87 -12.16
CA GLU A 707 24.60 18.89 -13.12
C GLU A 707 24.23 18.22 -14.44
N LYS A 708 23.47 17.10 -14.41
CA LYS A 708 22.87 16.50 -15.63
C LYS A 708 21.93 17.48 -16.36
N GLN A 709 21.24 18.35 -15.63
CA GLN A 709 20.42 19.42 -16.21
C GLN A 709 21.26 20.59 -16.74
N ARG A 710 22.42 20.90 -16.14
CA ARG A 710 23.37 21.91 -16.64
C ARG A 710 24.10 21.46 -17.91
N GLU A 711 24.40 20.17 -18.06
CA GLU A 711 24.94 19.60 -19.31
C GLU A 711 23.94 19.68 -20.47
N LYS A 712 22.68 19.34 -20.22
CA LYS A 712 21.62 19.39 -21.26
C LYS A 712 21.14 20.80 -21.58
N HIS A 713 21.18 21.70 -20.60
CA HIS A 713 20.70 23.07 -20.73
C HIS A 713 21.63 24.03 -19.97
N PRO A 714 22.72 24.52 -20.60
CA PRO A 714 23.74 25.36 -19.98
C PRO A 714 23.20 26.62 -19.26
N ASN A 715 22.04 27.11 -19.69
CA ASN A 715 21.42 28.31 -19.16
C ASN A 715 20.22 28.03 -18.24
N ALA A 716 19.96 26.77 -17.87
CA ALA A 716 18.76 26.36 -17.11
C ALA A 716 18.50 27.17 -15.82
N TYR A 717 19.55 27.71 -15.20
CA TYR A 717 19.49 28.50 -13.97
C TYR A 717 20.06 29.92 -14.10
N LYS A 718 20.40 30.39 -15.31
CA LYS A 718 20.82 31.78 -15.49
C LYS A 718 19.63 32.72 -15.30
N PRO A 719 19.80 33.92 -14.73
CA PRO A 719 18.76 34.96 -14.75
C PRO A 719 18.32 35.26 -16.19
N TRP A 720 17.07 35.69 -16.38
CA TRP A 720 16.60 36.19 -17.68
C TRP A 720 17.02 37.64 -17.86
N SER A 721 17.53 37.99 -19.04
CA SER A 721 17.78 39.39 -19.40
C SER A 721 16.57 39.98 -20.14
N ASP A 722 16.46 41.32 -20.16
CA ASP A 722 15.40 42.01 -20.90
C ASP A 722 15.44 41.73 -22.41
N VAL A 723 16.63 41.41 -22.93
CA VAL A 723 16.82 41.00 -24.33
C VAL A 723 16.28 39.58 -24.56
N ASP A 724 16.55 38.66 -23.63
CA ASP A 724 16.02 37.29 -23.71
C ASP A 724 14.48 37.29 -23.63
N ASP A 725 13.90 38.13 -22.80
CA ASP A 725 12.45 38.22 -22.63
C ASP A 725 11.75 38.75 -23.88
N LYS A 726 12.27 39.82 -24.50
CA LYS A 726 11.73 40.33 -25.77
C LYS A 726 11.80 39.27 -26.87
N ARG A 727 12.94 38.60 -26.98
CA ARG A 727 13.19 37.56 -27.98
C ARG A 727 12.33 36.32 -27.74
N LEU A 728 12.09 35.95 -26.48
CA LEU A 728 11.25 34.82 -26.10
C LEU A 728 9.79 35.04 -26.52
N VAL A 729 9.26 36.25 -26.27
CA VAL A 729 7.89 36.62 -26.65
C VAL A 729 7.73 36.69 -28.17
N GLU A 730 8.72 37.26 -28.88
CA GLU A 730 8.71 37.37 -30.34
C GLU A 730 8.70 35.99 -31.01
N LEU A 731 9.58 35.07 -30.60
CA LEU A 731 9.67 33.72 -31.15
C LEU A 731 8.45 32.86 -30.80
N HIS A 732 7.87 33.04 -29.60
CA HIS A 732 6.62 32.37 -29.23
C HIS A 732 5.42 32.89 -30.04
N LYS A 733 5.34 34.22 -30.30
CA LYS A 733 4.32 34.80 -31.19
C LYS A 733 4.48 34.38 -32.64
N ALA A 734 5.71 34.11 -33.08
CA ALA A 734 6.01 33.52 -34.39
C ALA A 734 5.68 32.01 -34.49
N GLY A 735 5.09 31.41 -33.44
CA GLY A 735 4.56 30.04 -33.47
C GLY A 735 5.54 28.96 -33.03
N MET A 736 6.72 29.30 -32.49
CA MET A 736 7.64 28.29 -31.96
C MET A 736 7.08 27.62 -30.72
N SER A 737 7.11 26.28 -30.71
CA SER A 737 6.70 25.48 -29.57
C SER A 737 7.65 25.67 -28.38
N VAL A 738 7.17 25.40 -27.17
CA VAL A 738 7.99 25.40 -25.94
C VAL A 738 9.22 24.49 -26.06
N ALA A 739 9.12 23.39 -26.83
CA ALA A 739 10.26 22.50 -27.05
C ALA A 739 11.36 23.18 -27.89
N GLN A 740 10.97 23.87 -28.96
CA GLN A 740 11.91 24.61 -29.82
C GLN A 740 12.50 25.82 -29.09
N LEU A 741 11.72 26.52 -28.27
CA LEU A 741 12.20 27.62 -27.43
C LEU A 741 13.17 27.12 -26.33
N SER A 742 12.92 25.93 -25.79
CA SER A 742 13.80 25.30 -24.80
C SER A 742 15.18 24.99 -25.36
N GLU A 743 15.24 24.51 -26.61
CA GLU A 743 16.51 24.33 -27.34
C GLU A 743 17.15 25.68 -27.69
N PHE A 744 16.38 26.63 -28.22
CA PHE A 744 16.89 27.94 -28.64
C PHE A 744 17.56 28.72 -27.49
N PHE A 745 16.92 28.76 -26.32
CA PHE A 745 17.46 29.46 -25.15
C PHE A 745 18.41 28.59 -24.30
N ASN A 746 18.60 27.32 -24.67
CA ASN A 746 19.38 26.36 -23.88
C ASN A 746 18.91 26.28 -22.42
N ARG A 747 17.59 26.28 -22.22
CA ARG A 747 16.90 26.27 -20.92
C ARG A 747 15.88 25.15 -20.89
N ASN A 748 15.60 24.58 -19.73
CA ASN A 748 14.57 23.54 -19.63
C ASN A 748 13.17 24.07 -19.98
N LYS A 749 12.29 23.19 -20.48
CA LYS A 749 10.91 23.54 -20.88
C LYS A 749 10.10 24.18 -19.75
N GLY A 750 10.39 23.83 -18.50
CA GLY A 750 9.75 24.41 -17.32
C GLY A 750 10.07 25.90 -17.12
N ALA A 751 11.33 26.30 -17.32
CA ALA A 751 11.79 27.68 -17.25
C ALA A 751 11.18 28.54 -18.37
N ILE A 752 11.08 28.00 -19.58
CA ILE A 752 10.40 28.64 -20.72
C ILE A 752 8.93 28.91 -20.39
N ARG A 753 8.18 27.89 -19.92
CA ARG A 753 6.76 28.03 -19.56
C ARG A 753 6.55 29.02 -18.41
N SER A 754 7.39 28.93 -17.39
CA SER A 754 7.32 29.84 -16.23
C SER A 754 7.59 31.29 -16.64
N ARG A 755 8.54 31.53 -17.56
CA ARG A 755 8.87 32.87 -18.02
C ARG A 755 7.82 33.44 -18.98
N LEU A 756 7.34 32.65 -19.95
CA LEU A 756 6.25 33.06 -20.84
C LEU A 756 5.00 33.46 -20.04
N LYS A 757 4.63 32.71 -18.98
CA LYS A 757 3.51 33.04 -18.10
C LYS A 757 3.69 34.35 -17.30
N LYS A 758 4.94 34.79 -17.10
CA LYS A 758 5.24 36.07 -16.44
C LYS A 758 5.33 37.25 -17.40
N LEU A 759 5.49 37.00 -18.69
CA LEU A 759 5.63 38.00 -19.76
C LEU A 759 4.37 38.13 -20.63
N SER A 760 3.47 37.15 -20.56
CA SER A 760 2.07 37.21 -21.04
C SER A 760 1.24 38.05 -20.09
#